data_AF-A0A6N9T1V6-F1
#
_entry.id   AF-A0A6N9T1V6-F1
#
_cell.length_a   1.000
_cell.length_b   1.000
_cell.length_c   1.000
_cell.angle_alpha   90.00
_cell.angle_beta   90.00
_cell.angle_gamma   90.00
#
_symmetry.space_group_name_H-M   'P 1'
#
loop_
_entity.id
_entity.type
_entity.pdbx_description
1 polymer ?
#
loop_
_entity_poly.entity_id
_entity_poly.type
_entity_poly.pdbx_seq_one_letter_code
_entity_poly.pdbx_strand_id
1 'polypeptide(L)'
;MKDERNPASEGGSLTVERASANGASETFLVLHADGHVTGYNGHVDLGTGIATALAQIVAEELDVPADRVAMVLGDTARTPDQGPTIASETIQVAAVPLRRAAATARQLLLARAAAILDVSPEELRIDDGLVFAPASNRRLGFGELLAGETIRVALDERAPVKSPETYRLVGTSLPRVDIPDKASGRAIYIHDVRVPGMLHGRVVRPPYAGRDSGDFIGKSLIAVDRASVAGLPGFVDLLVIGDFVGVICEREEQAGEAARLLKLEWAVPPPLPDLDDLAETLQNHPGKPRTLSEIGDVDVALEGAATRLTRRYVWPYQMHASIGPSCAVADFRGDFLTLWSGTQNPHMLRGDLARLLDMRPESIDIRRHEAAGCYGRNCADDVSADAALLSRAIGRPVRVQLTREQEHAWEPKGAAQLIDIDGGLGEDGDLAAYDFQTRYPSNRGPNLALLLTGAIPPDPQPSDMGDRTAIPPYHYETERIRVHDMAPIVRASWMRGVSAMPNSFAHESYIDELATEAGVDPVAFRLKHLKDPRAADLVRATAERGNWVERTGPRRTSNGRGDGETLYGQGFAYAVYVHGTFPGTAAAHAAWIAEVAVDRRTGEVALERVVVGHDAGMMINPAGVQHQIHGNVVQSASRVLKEEVSFQNSTVESRDWGSYPIANFPEVPDVEVLMLPRPAEPPLGVGESASVPSAAAIANAIFDATGVRFRELPFTPERIKAGLNAAADAKPKAAKLGGHPSDRPAASAPPARPKLWRRLAAPLAAGLAATLGTAAIGLTLRAPIAPVAPPSSSVYSAETLERGRLLAALGDCAVCHTATGGATNAGGRAIETPFGTVYSTNITPDAETGIGAWSYPAFARAMREGVSRDGRHLYPAFPYTSFAKTSEADLHALYAHLMAQPPVRAETPKTTLAFPFNIRALMAGWNTLFHKAQPFVPDPAHSAEWNRGAYLVEGLGHCSACHSPRNALGAEKRGAAHLAGGFVDGWQAPALGKVSDAPVPWTEDALYAYLRTGRSAEHGAAAGPMAPVVASLAELPDADIRAMSVYLSARRETAPGIDGTALAEKLVAESEADIRPARSVGARLYDGACAVCHRSEAQGALFNAGTPLALTSALHAEQPDNLIQVVLSGVEPAKSGAHSAMPGFADTFTDRQIAELVRYVRSQFARSRPAWQDVETAVASVRRSTTRLARGP
;
A
#
# COMPACT_ATOMS: atom_id res chain seq x y z
N MET A 1 7.91 7.77 29.19
CA MET A 1 7.52 7.87 30.62
C MET A 1 8.50 8.80 31.33
N LYS A 2 8.29 10.11 31.24
CA LYS A 2 8.63 10.99 32.36
C LYS A 2 7.41 10.94 33.26
N ASP A 3 7.62 10.47 34.47
CA ASP A 3 6.67 10.53 35.56
C ASP A 3 6.22 11.99 35.70
N GLU A 4 5.01 12.32 35.24
CA GLU A 4 4.33 13.56 35.58
C GLU A 4 4.00 13.46 37.07
N ARG A 5 5.00 13.82 37.89
CA ARG A 5 4.72 14.34 39.21
C ARG A 5 3.83 15.56 39.00
N ASN A 6 2.52 15.35 39.15
CA ASN A 6 1.56 16.38 39.43
C ASN A 6 2.18 17.25 40.53
N PRO A 7 2.54 18.53 40.30
CA PRO A 7 2.92 19.41 41.38
C PRO A 7 1.66 19.58 42.21
N ALA A 8 1.53 18.71 43.22
CA ALA A 8 0.47 18.76 44.18
C ALA A 8 0.47 20.17 44.78
N SER A 9 -0.53 20.95 44.40
CA SER A 9 -1.47 21.63 45.30
C SER A 9 -0.92 22.43 46.50
N GLU A 10 0.36 22.79 46.56
CA GLU A 10 0.90 23.57 47.68
C GLU A 10 0.52 25.07 47.63
N GLY A 11 -0.46 25.48 46.80
CA GLY A 11 -0.89 26.88 46.67
C GLY A 11 -2.35 27.18 46.28
N GLY A 12 -3.22 26.17 46.09
CA GLY A 12 -4.61 26.35 45.63
C GLY A 12 -4.82 26.24 44.10
N SER A 13 -6.08 26.16 43.65
CA SER A 13 -6.47 26.08 42.23
C SER A 13 -7.89 26.59 41.98
N LEU A 14 -8.18 26.99 40.74
CA LEU A 14 -9.53 27.33 40.27
C LEU A 14 -9.91 26.42 39.10
N THR A 15 -10.99 25.67 39.24
CA THR A 15 -11.53 24.76 38.22
C THR A 15 -12.87 25.29 37.70
N VAL A 16 -13.00 25.42 36.38
CA VAL A 16 -14.26 25.75 35.70
C VAL A 16 -14.80 24.48 35.05
N GLU A 17 -16.01 24.09 35.46
CA GLU A 17 -16.60 22.81 35.09
C GLU A 17 -18.10 22.91 34.76
N ARG A 18 -18.64 21.95 33.99
CA ARG A 18 -20.06 21.83 33.70
C ARG A 18 -20.58 20.51 34.21
N ALA A 19 -21.73 20.53 34.89
CA ALA A 19 -22.42 19.31 35.28
C ALA A 19 -22.96 18.59 34.03
N SER A 20 -22.57 17.33 33.83
CA SER A 20 -23.09 16.49 32.76
C SER A 20 -24.40 15.79 33.18
N ALA A 21 -25.21 15.41 32.20
CA ALA A 21 -26.48 14.70 32.40
C ALA A 21 -26.34 13.34 33.13
N ASN A 22 -25.15 12.73 33.13
CA ASN A 22 -24.86 11.48 33.85
C ASN A 22 -24.30 11.69 35.27
N GLY A 23 -24.26 12.94 35.76
CA GLY A 23 -23.73 13.29 37.08
C GLY A 23 -22.20 13.40 37.16
N ALA A 24 -21.47 13.15 36.05
CA ALA A 24 -20.05 13.48 35.95
C ALA A 24 -19.84 14.99 35.75
N SER A 25 -18.63 15.47 36.06
CA SER A 25 -18.25 16.86 35.85
C SER A 25 -17.33 16.99 34.64
N GLU A 26 -17.70 17.83 33.67
CA GLU A 26 -16.88 18.15 32.51
C GLU A 26 -15.98 19.34 32.83
N THR A 27 -14.67 19.11 32.94
CA THR A 27 -13.71 20.18 33.20
C THR A 27 -13.31 20.87 31.90
N PHE A 28 -13.33 22.20 31.87
CA PHE A 28 -12.87 22.99 30.71
C PHE A 28 -11.55 23.71 30.98
N LEU A 29 -11.34 24.16 32.22
CA LEU A 29 -10.19 24.97 32.58
C LEU A 29 -9.78 24.75 34.03
N VAL A 30 -8.48 24.62 34.27
CA VAL A 30 -7.87 24.62 35.59
C VAL A 30 -6.78 25.69 35.61
N LEU A 31 -6.92 26.66 36.50
CA LEU A 31 -5.89 27.66 36.82
C LEU A 31 -5.18 27.26 38.12
N HIS A 32 -3.86 27.23 38.08
CA HIS A 32 -2.99 26.91 39.21
C HIS A 32 -2.48 28.19 39.89
N ALA A 33 -2.11 28.08 41.17
CA ALA A 33 -1.64 29.23 41.96
C ALA A 33 -0.34 29.88 41.48
N ASP A 34 0.49 29.12 40.77
CA ASP A 34 1.70 29.64 40.11
C ASP A 34 1.40 30.41 38.81
N GLY A 35 0.13 30.49 38.40
CA GLY A 35 -0.32 31.18 37.20
C GLY A 35 -0.31 30.32 35.93
N HIS A 36 0.03 29.03 36.03
CA HIS A 36 -0.15 28.09 34.91
C HIS A 36 -1.63 27.75 34.71
N VAL A 37 -2.02 27.54 33.45
CA VAL A 37 -3.40 27.21 33.07
C VAL A 37 -3.39 25.93 32.25
N THR A 38 -4.30 25.01 32.60
CA THR A 38 -4.58 23.82 31.79
C THR A 38 -5.98 23.95 31.18
N GLY A 39 -6.06 23.98 29.85
CA GLY A 39 -7.32 23.91 29.11
C GLY A 39 -7.64 22.49 28.67
N TYR A 40 -8.92 22.14 28.65
CA TYR A 40 -9.41 20.80 28.29
C TYR A 40 -10.37 20.89 27.11
N ASN A 41 -10.16 20.06 26.09
CA ASN A 41 -11.01 20.02 24.90
C ASN A 41 -11.15 18.57 24.38
N GLY A 42 -12.36 18.18 24.00
CA GLY A 42 -12.66 16.83 23.53
C GLY A 42 -12.13 16.54 22.12
N HIS A 43 -11.89 17.57 21.30
CA HIS A 43 -11.29 17.42 19.98
C HIS A 43 -9.77 17.21 20.08
N VAL A 44 -9.19 16.63 19.03
CA VAL A 44 -7.77 16.24 18.97
C VAL A 44 -7.02 16.97 17.86
N ASP A 45 -5.71 17.16 18.03
CA ASP A 45 -4.90 17.81 16.99
C ASP A 45 -4.48 16.81 15.92
N LEU A 46 -4.99 16.97 14.71
CA LEU A 46 -4.70 16.10 13.57
C LEU A 46 -3.55 16.63 12.70
N GLY A 47 -2.63 17.37 13.31
CA GLY A 47 -1.56 18.08 12.61
C GLY A 47 -1.98 19.48 12.14
N THR A 48 -3.13 19.97 12.59
CA THR A 48 -3.70 21.26 12.21
C THR A 48 -3.23 22.42 13.11
N GLY A 49 -2.57 22.13 14.24
CA GLY A 49 -2.08 23.15 15.17
C GLY A 49 -3.17 23.74 16.06
N ILE A 50 -4.27 23.00 16.30
CA ILE A 50 -5.35 23.47 17.16
C ILE A 50 -4.93 23.60 18.62
N ALA A 51 -3.96 22.82 19.09
CA ALA A 51 -3.46 22.97 20.47
C ALA A 51 -2.93 24.40 20.69
N THR A 52 -2.20 24.95 19.72
CA THR A 52 -1.70 26.33 19.74
C THR A 52 -2.84 27.34 19.68
N ALA A 53 -3.81 27.16 18.78
CA ALA A 53 -4.94 28.09 18.65
C ALA A 53 -5.85 28.10 19.90
N LEU A 54 -6.14 26.94 20.49
CA LEU A 54 -6.93 26.83 21.72
C LEU A 54 -6.19 27.45 22.93
N ALA A 55 -4.88 27.20 23.05
CA ALA A 55 -4.05 27.83 24.08
C ALA A 55 -4.05 29.36 23.93
N GLN A 56 -3.97 29.86 22.70
CA GLN A 56 -4.00 31.29 22.39
C GLN A 56 -5.34 31.94 22.76
N ILE A 57 -6.47 31.25 22.56
CA ILE A 57 -7.79 31.71 23.01
C ILE A 57 -7.84 31.85 24.54
N VAL A 58 -7.38 30.83 25.27
CA VAL A 58 -7.38 30.85 26.74
C VAL A 58 -6.43 31.91 27.28
N ALA A 59 -5.23 32.03 26.69
CA ALA A 59 -4.22 33.01 27.07
C ALA A 59 -4.72 34.45 26.87
N GLU A 60 -5.34 34.71 25.72
CA GLU A 60 -5.95 36.01 25.40
C GLU A 60 -7.04 36.38 26.39
N GLU A 61 -7.93 35.43 26.70
CA GLU A 61 -9.07 35.68 27.57
C GLU A 61 -8.64 35.87 29.04
N LEU A 62 -7.54 35.26 29.49
CA LEU A 62 -7.00 35.43 30.85
C LEU A 62 -5.90 36.50 30.97
N ASP A 63 -5.48 37.14 29.87
CA ASP A 63 -4.34 38.06 29.81
C ASP A 63 -3.06 37.46 30.43
N VAL A 64 -2.76 36.21 30.07
CA VAL A 64 -1.52 35.49 30.44
C VAL A 64 -0.64 35.25 29.20
N PRO A 65 0.68 35.06 29.37
CA PRO A 65 1.53 34.58 28.28
C PRO A 65 1.06 33.23 27.75
N ALA A 66 1.16 33.03 26.43
CA ALA A 66 0.70 31.81 25.77
C ALA A 66 1.46 30.54 26.24
N ASP A 67 2.72 30.67 26.66
CA ASP A 67 3.54 29.57 27.19
C ASP A 67 3.15 29.14 28.61
N ARG A 68 2.28 29.89 29.30
CA ARG A 68 1.67 29.46 30.56
C ARG A 68 0.45 28.56 30.37
N VAL A 69 -0.05 28.40 29.15
CA VAL A 69 -1.24 27.61 28.85
C VAL A 69 -0.87 26.27 28.21
N ALA A 70 -1.23 25.18 28.87
CA ALA A 70 -1.15 23.83 28.32
C ALA A 70 -2.54 23.31 27.93
N MET A 71 -2.62 22.52 26.87
CA MET A 71 -3.88 21.91 26.41
C MET A 71 -3.86 20.40 26.60
N VAL A 72 -4.97 19.85 27.10
CA VAL A 72 -5.26 18.42 27.15
C VAL A 72 -6.37 18.12 26.16
N LEU A 73 -6.10 17.25 25.20
CA LEU A 73 -6.95 17.01 24.03
C LEU A 73 -7.39 15.55 23.94
N GLY A 74 -8.70 15.32 23.82
CA GLY A 74 -9.31 14.01 23.53
C GLY A 74 -9.05 12.87 24.52
N ASP A 75 -8.59 13.19 25.73
CA ASP A 75 -8.50 12.22 26.84
C ASP A 75 -9.90 12.01 27.41
N THR A 76 -10.47 10.83 27.23
CA THR A 76 -11.89 10.57 27.57
C THR A 76 -12.20 10.60 29.07
N ALA A 77 -11.18 10.52 29.94
CA ALA A 77 -11.33 10.61 31.38
C ALA A 77 -11.26 12.06 31.88
N ARG A 78 -10.63 12.96 31.12
CA ARG A 78 -10.31 14.33 31.56
C ARG A 78 -11.00 15.43 30.76
N THR A 79 -11.37 15.15 29.51
CA THR A 79 -11.90 16.15 28.57
C THR A 79 -13.42 16.02 28.41
N PRO A 80 -14.13 17.13 28.14
CA PRO A 80 -15.56 17.10 27.85
C PRO A 80 -15.87 16.23 26.62
N ASP A 81 -17.05 15.62 26.58
CA ASP A 81 -17.52 14.96 25.36
C ASP A 81 -18.08 16.02 24.40
N GLN A 82 -17.25 16.40 23.44
CA GLN A 82 -17.59 17.38 22.41
C GLN A 82 -17.84 16.71 21.05
N GLY A 83 -17.97 15.39 21.02
CA GLY A 83 -18.11 14.62 19.78
C GLY A 83 -16.80 14.42 18.99
N PRO A 84 -16.92 13.98 17.72
CA PRO A 84 -15.77 13.68 16.85
C PRO A 84 -15.06 14.94 16.32
N THR A 85 -13.75 14.85 16.07
CA THR A 85 -13.00 15.96 15.45
C THR A 85 -13.22 15.97 13.94
N ILE A 86 -14.31 16.59 13.48
CA ILE A 86 -14.72 16.62 12.06
C ILE A 86 -15.22 18.01 11.64
N ALA A 87 -15.60 18.16 10.37
CA ALA A 87 -16.44 19.27 9.89
C ALA A 87 -15.86 20.68 10.11
N SER A 88 -14.55 20.79 10.37
CA SER A 88 -13.91 22.05 10.76
C SER A 88 -14.50 22.70 12.04
N GLU A 89 -15.10 21.90 12.93
CA GLU A 89 -15.88 22.39 14.07
C GLU A 89 -15.03 22.87 15.27
N THR A 90 -13.74 22.51 15.37
CA THR A 90 -12.95 22.77 16.59
C THR A 90 -12.96 24.24 17.03
N ILE A 91 -12.64 25.18 16.13
CA ILE A 91 -12.62 26.60 16.47
C ILE A 91 -14.02 27.20 16.47
N GLN A 92 -14.86 26.80 15.52
CA GLN A 92 -16.19 27.39 15.32
C GLN A 92 -17.19 26.97 16.41
N VAL A 93 -17.05 25.75 16.95
CA VAL A 93 -18.01 25.11 17.87
C VAL A 93 -17.32 24.74 19.18
N ALA A 94 -16.32 23.87 19.17
CA ALA A 94 -15.77 23.27 20.40
C ALA A 94 -14.95 24.25 21.26
N ALA A 95 -14.39 25.31 20.67
CA ALA A 95 -13.63 26.33 21.38
C ALA A 95 -14.51 27.35 22.13
N VAL A 96 -15.78 27.49 21.74
CA VAL A 96 -16.71 28.46 22.37
C VAL A 96 -16.87 28.24 23.88
N PRO A 97 -17.20 27.02 24.38
CA PRO A 97 -17.31 26.80 25.83
C PRO A 97 -15.97 26.95 26.55
N LEU A 98 -14.84 26.56 25.92
CA LEU A 98 -13.50 26.76 26.49
C LEU A 98 -13.20 28.25 26.72
N ARG A 99 -13.53 29.10 25.73
CA ARG A 99 -13.38 30.55 25.86
C ARG A 99 -14.26 31.13 26.97
N ARG A 100 -15.52 30.68 27.08
CA ARG A 100 -16.42 31.09 28.17
C ARG A 100 -15.93 30.64 29.53
N ALA A 101 -15.27 29.47 29.62
CA ALA A 101 -14.64 29.00 30.85
C ALA A 101 -13.51 29.96 31.29
N ALA A 102 -12.65 30.37 30.36
CA ALA A 102 -11.61 31.36 30.63
C ALA A 102 -12.19 32.72 31.05
N ALA A 103 -13.28 33.17 30.42
CA ALA A 103 -13.98 34.39 30.84
C ALA A 103 -14.60 34.28 32.24
N THR A 104 -15.21 33.14 32.56
CA THR A 104 -15.77 32.85 33.91
C THR A 104 -14.67 32.92 34.97
N ALA A 105 -13.52 32.30 34.71
CA ALA A 105 -12.37 32.37 35.60
C ALA A 105 -11.85 33.80 35.76
N ARG A 106 -11.70 34.57 34.67
CA ARG A 106 -11.32 35.98 34.72
C ARG A 106 -12.23 36.78 35.63
N GLN A 107 -13.55 36.66 35.46
CA GLN A 107 -14.51 37.43 36.25
C GLN A 107 -14.42 37.11 37.75
N LEU A 108 -14.25 35.85 38.11
CA LEU A 108 -14.07 35.46 39.51
C LEU A 108 -12.79 36.04 40.11
N LEU A 109 -11.68 36.02 39.36
CA LEU A 109 -10.40 36.58 39.80
C LEU A 109 -10.51 38.10 40.00
N LEU A 110 -11.16 38.81 39.06
CA LEU A 110 -11.41 40.24 39.18
C LEU A 110 -12.31 40.57 40.38
N ALA A 111 -13.36 39.78 40.62
CA ALA A 111 -14.24 39.97 41.77
C ALA A 111 -13.51 39.77 43.11
N ARG A 112 -12.63 38.75 43.20
CA ARG A 112 -11.80 38.53 44.38
C ARG A 112 -10.77 39.64 44.59
N ALA A 113 -10.10 40.07 43.52
CA ALA A 113 -9.15 41.18 43.58
C ALA A 113 -9.84 42.48 44.01
N ALA A 114 -11.03 42.76 43.48
CA ALA A 114 -11.86 43.91 43.85
C ALA A 114 -12.17 43.91 45.35
N ALA A 115 -12.55 42.76 45.91
CA ALA A 115 -12.80 42.62 47.35
C ALA A 115 -11.54 42.83 48.21
N ILE A 116 -10.35 42.39 47.75
CA ILE A 116 -9.07 42.57 48.47
C ILE A 116 -8.57 44.03 48.39
N LEU A 117 -8.83 44.70 47.27
CA LEU A 117 -8.33 46.05 46.98
C LEU A 117 -9.33 47.16 47.33
N ASP A 118 -10.57 46.80 47.67
CA ASP A 118 -11.69 47.71 47.96
C ASP A 118 -11.98 48.69 46.80
N VAL A 119 -12.07 48.16 45.58
CA VAL A 119 -12.35 48.90 44.33
C VAL A 119 -13.39 48.16 43.49
N SER A 120 -13.97 48.81 42.47
CA SER A 120 -14.88 48.13 41.54
C SER A 120 -14.12 47.20 40.57
N PRO A 121 -14.67 46.02 40.17
CA PRO A 121 -14.03 45.14 39.18
C PRO A 121 -13.70 45.82 37.84
N GLU A 122 -14.46 46.84 37.44
CA GLU A 122 -14.26 47.62 36.21
C GLU A 122 -13.02 48.53 36.27
N GLU A 123 -12.52 48.83 37.46
CA GLU A 123 -11.29 49.60 37.67
C GLU A 123 -10.03 48.73 37.59
N LEU A 124 -10.20 47.41 37.59
CA LEU A 124 -9.12 46.44 37.56
C LEU A 124 -8.80 46.00 36.13
N ARG A 125 -7.54 45.66 35.93
CA ARG A 125 -7.05 45.09 34.67
C ARG A 125 -6.15 43.91 34.96
N ILE A 126 -6.02 43.02 33.99
CA ILE A 126 -5.06 41.91 34.06
C ILE A 126 -3.97 42.17 33.02
N ASP A 127 -2.72 42.01 33.43
CA ASP A 127 -1.56 42.09 32.55
C ASP A 127 -0.52 41.06 33.01
N ASP A 128 -0.11 40.17 32.11
CA ASP A 128 0.87 39.09 32.39
C ASP A 128 0.46 38.20 33.60
N GLY A 129 -0.84 37.91 33.73
CA GLY A 129 -1.40 37.13 34.84
C GLY A 129 -1.36 37.84 36.20
N LEU A 130 -1.16 39.16 36.23
CA LEU A 130 -1.24 39.98 37.43
C LEU A 130 -2.48 40.88 37.34
N VAL A 131 -3.33 40.83 38.36
CA VAL A 131 -4.44 41.77 38.49
C VAL A 131 -3.89 43.07 39.07
N PHE A 132 -4.04 44.19 38.35
CA PHE A 132 -3.52 45.48 38.74
C PHE A 132 -4.63 46.53 38.85
N ALA A 133 -4.55 47.34 39.91
CA ALA A 133 -5.39 48.53 40.11
C ALA A 133 -4.59 49.78 39.70
N PRO A 134 -4.90 50.43 38.56
CA PRO A 134 -4.11 51.56 38.06
C PRO A 134 -4.00 52.73 39.05
N ALA A 135 -5.07 53.00 39.81
CA ALA A 135 -5.13 54.13 40.75
C ALA A 135 -4.21 53.98 41.96
N SER A 136 -4.01 52.74 42.44
CA SER A 136 -3.17 52.46 43.63
C SER A 136 -1.82 51.83 43.29
N ASN A 137 -1.60 51.45 42.01
CA ASN A 137 -0.45 50.70 41.53
C ASN A 137 -0.20 49.37 42.28
N ARG A 138 -1.21 48.85 43.00
CA ARG A 138 -1.16 47.54 43.64
C ARG A 138 -1.36 46.44 42.60
N ARG A 139 -0.64 45.33 42.78
CA ARG A 139 -0.68 44.14 41.91
C ARG A 139 -0.91 42.91 42.78
N LEU A 140 -1.74 42.00 42.30
CA LEU A 140 -2.02 40.71 42.93
C LEU A 140 -1.84 39.60 41.89
N GLY A 141 -1.02 38.61 42.21
CA GLY A 141 -0.91 37.39 41.40
C GLY A 141 -2.09 36.46 41.61
N PHE A 142 -2.33 35.55 40.66
CA PHE A 142 -3.43 34.58 40.78
C PHE A 142 -3.34 33.70 42.04
N GLY A 143 -2.15 33.27 42.45
CA GLY A 143 -1.96 32.53 43.70
C GLY A 143 -2.41 33.30 44.95
N GLU A 144 -2.19 34.61 45.00
CA GLU A 144 -2.67 35.47 46.11
C GLU A 144 -4.20 35.54 46.13
N LEU A 145 -4.85 35.53 44.96
CA LEU A 145 -6.31 35.55 44.84
C LEU A 145 -6.97 34.21 45.18
N LEU A 146 -6.24 33.11 44.94
CA LEU A 146 -6.68 31.76 45.32
C LEU A 146 -6.45 31.48 46.80
N ALA A 147 -5.43 32.09 47.42
CA ALA A 147 -5.15 32.01 48.86
C ALA A 147 -5.06 30.56 49.41
N GLY A 148 -4.53 29.62 48.63
CA GLY A 148 -4.45 28.21 49.02
C GLY A 148 -5.74 27.41 48.82
N GLU A 149 -6.84 28.03 48.38
CA GLU A 149 -8.13 27.38 48.20
C GLU A 149 -8.19 26.57 46.90
N THR A 150 -8.91 25.45 46.92
CA THR A 150 -9.35 24.74 45.70
C THR A 150 -10.79 25.15 45.40
N ILE A 151 -10.97 26.03 44.42
CA ILE A 151 -12.25 26.61 44.05
C ILE A 151 -12.79 25.86 42.82
N ARG A 152 -14.06 25.47 42.87
CA ARG A 152 -14.79 24.93 41.72
C ARG A 152 -15.96 25.83 41.39
N VAL A 153 -16.08 26.21 40.12
CA VAL A 153 -17.14 27.09 39.64
C VAL A 153 -17.81 26.47 38.42
N ALA A 154 -19.13 26.59 38.36
CA ALA A 154 -19.90 26.19 37.19
C ALA A 154 -19.59 27.13 36.01
N LEU A 155 -19.42 26.56 34.82
CA LEU A 155 -19.29 27.30 33.57
C LEU A 155 -20.49 28.23 33.38
N ASP A 156 -20.24 29.54 33.30
CA ASP A 156 -21.24 30.50 32.85
C ASP A 156 -21.15 30.63 31.31
N GLU A 157 -22.09 29.99 30.62
CA GLU A 157 -22.16 30.01 29.14
C GLU A 157 -22.41 31.43 28.58
N ARG A 158 -22.81 32.38 29.43
CA ARG A 158 -23.07 33.78 29.08
C ARG A 158 -22.01 34.74 29.60
N ALA A 159 -20.93 34.24 30.24
CA ALA A 159 -19.86 35.07 30.77
C ALA A 159 -19.31 36.01 29.68
N PRO A 160 -19.36 37.34 29.85
CA PRO A 160 -18.92 38.29 28.83
C PRO A 160 -17.44 38.09 28.49
N VAL A 161 -17.17 37.93 27.20
CA VAL A 161 -15.83 37.70 26.68
C VAL A 161 -15.16 39.01 26.26
N LYS A 162 -13.83 39.02 26.15
CA LYS A 162 -13.07 40.20 25.68
C LYS A 162 -13.53 40.64 24.29
N SER A 163 -13.53 41.96 24.08
CA SER A 163 -13.82 42.56 22.79
C SER A 163 -12.62 42.36 21.84
N PRO A 164 -12.82 42.04 20.56
CA PRO A 164 -11.74 41.83 19.59
C PRO A 164 -10.74 42.98 19.48
N GLU A 165 -11.19 44.21 19.70
CA GLU A 165 -10.37 45.43 19.66
C GLU A 165 -9.34 45.48 20.80
N THR A 166 -9.53 44.66 21.84
CA THR A 166 -8.64 44.57 23.00
C THR A 166 -7.65 43.41 22.92
N TYR A 167 -7.71 42.61 21.84
CA TYR A 167 -6.84 41.46 21.70
C TYR A 167 -5.39 41.83 21.48
N ARG A 168 -4.49 40.99 22.01
CA ARG A 168 -3.03 41.16 21.90
C ARG A 168 -2.36 39.93 21.29
N LEU A 169 -2.89 38.75 21.59
CA LEU A 169 -2.42 37.45 21.11
C LEU A 169 -3.28 36.97 19.95
N VAL A 170 -4.61 36.87 20.10
CA VAL A 170 -5.51 36.41 19.02
C VAL A 170 -5.38 37.31 17.79
N GLY A 171 -5.24 36.71 16.61
CA GLY A 171 -4.95 37.43 15.36
C GLY A 171 -3.47 37.58 15.03
N THR A 172 -2.57 37.11 15.91
CA THR A 172 -1.12 37.07 15.67
C THR A 172 -0.61 35.66 15.39
N SER A 173 0.50 35.56 14.67
CA SER A 173 1.14 34.29 14.30
C SER A 173 2.06 33.79 15.40
N LEU A 174 1.56 32.90 16.26
CA LEU A 174 2.40 32.19 17.24
C LEU A 174 2.96 30.89 16.64
N PRO A 175 4.24 30.55 16.92
CA PRO A 175 4.80 29.25 16.56
C PRO A 175 4.01 28.10 17.18
N ARG A 176 3.93 26.99 16.44
CA ARG A 176 3.25 25.79 16.92
C ARG A 176 4.00 25.13 18.07
N VAL A 177 3.26 24.77 19.11
CA VAL A 177 3.79 24.16 20.33
C VAL A 177 4.32 22.73 20.11
N ASP A 178 3.83 22.03 19.09
CA ASP A 178 4.14 20.62 18.82
C ASP A 178 5.32 20.41 17.84
N ILE A 179 5.68 21.42 17.04
CA ILE A 179 6.71 21.31 16.00
C ILE A 179 8.11 21.03 16.56
N PRO A 180 8.59 21.67 17.65
CA PRO A 180 9.94 21.41 18.16
C PRO A 180 10.18 19.93 18.51
N ASP A 181 9.20 19.26 19.11
CA ASP A 181 9.32 17.85 19.48
C ASP A 181 9.16 16.92 18.27
N LYS A 182 8.31 17.27 17.30
CA LYS A 182 8.20 16.55 16.03
C LYS A 182 9.49 16.63 15.22
N ALA A 183 10.07 17.83 15.09
CA ALA A 183 11.29 18.05 14.33
C ALA A 183 12.54 17.40 14.96
N SER A 184 12.56 17.25 16.28
CA SER A 184 13.68 16.61 17.01
C SER A 184 13.49 15.11 17.26
N GLY A 185 12.38 14.50 16.79
CA GLY A 185 12.08 13.09 17.04
C GLY A 185 11.75 12.75 18.49
N ARG A 186 11.37 13.75 19.31
CA ARG A 186 10.96 13.57 20.71
C ARG A 186 9.45 13.34 20.88
N ALA A 187 8.66 13.71 19.88
CA ALA A 187 7.22 13.48 19.90
C ALA A 187 6.92 11.98 19.93
N ILE A 188 6.03 11.57 20.84
CA ILE A 188 5.60 10.17 20.99
C ILE A 188 4.35 9.95 20.15
N TYR A 189 4.48 9.18 19.07
CA TYR A 189 3.36 8.70 18.27
C TYR A 189 2.80 7.42 18.89
N ILE A 190 1.58 7.02 18.47
CA ILE A 190 0.97 5.78 18.95
C ILE A 190 1.86 4.54 18.70
N HIS A 191 2.67 4.55 17.64
CA HIS A 191 3.62 3.49 17.30
C HIS A 191 4.76 3.35 18.32
N ASP A 192 5.08 4.43 19.05
CA ASP A 192 6.17 4.51 20.02
C ASP A 192 5.76 4.09 21.43
N VAL A 193 4.46 3.93 21.68
CA VAL A 193 3.94 3.55 23.00
C VAL A 193 4.51 2.19 23.41
N ARG A 194 5.04 2.12 24.63
CA ARG A 194 5.56 0.90 25.27
C ARG A 194 5.00 0.81 26.69
N VAL A 195 4.43 -0.35 27.02
CA VAL A 195 3.89 -0.63 28.36
C VAL A 195 4.49 -1.93 28.92
N PRO A 196 4.65 -2.08 30.25
CA PRO A 196 5.24 -3.28 30.83
C PRO A 196 4.46 -4.56 30.49
N GLY A 197 5.17 -5.61 30.07
CA GLY A 197 4.57 -6.92 29.77
C GLY A 197 3.74 -6.96 28.47
N MET A 198 3.87 -5.94 27.61
CA MET A 198 3.19 -5.82 26.32
C MET A 198 3.47 -7.00 25.40
N LEU A 199 2.40 -7.58 24.85
CA LEU A 199 2.41 -8.55 23.77
C LEU A 199 2.08 -7.86 22.44
N HIS A 200 2.28 -8.58 21.34
CA HIS A 200 2.05 -8.08 19.99
C HIS A 200 1.00 -8.92 19.29
N GLY A 201 -0.03 -8.27 18.76
CA GLY A 201 -1.12 -8.89 18.03
C GLY A 201 -1.08 -8.58 16.53
N ARG A 202 -1.51 -9.54 15.71
CA ARG A 202 -1.84 -9.35 14.30
C ARG A 202 -3.20 -9.94 14.00
N VAL A 203 -4.02 -9.23 13.24
CA VAL A 203 -5.33 -9.70 12.81
C VAL A 203 -5.21 -10.24 11.39
N VAL A 204 -5.75 -11.43 11.14
CA VAL A 204 -5.90 -11.98 9.79
C VAL A 204 -7.29 -11.57 9.30
N ARG A 205 -7.33 -10.72 8.27
CA ARG A 205 -8.58 -10.17 7.75
C ARG A 205 -9.28 -11.16 6.80
N PRO A 206 -10.63 -11.16 6.74
CA PRO A 206 -11.39 -12.02 5.86
C PRO A 206 -11.22 -11.66 4.36
N PRO A 207 -11.65 -12.52 3.42
CA PRO A 207 -11.38 -12.33 1.98
C PRO A 207 -12.26 -11.30 1.26
N TYR A 208 -13.13 -10.58 1.98
CA TYR A 208 -14.06 -9.58 1.42
C TYR A 208 -13.64 -8.14 1.71
N ALA A 209 -12.35 -7.82 1.51
CA ALA A 209 -11.80 -6.52 1.89
C ALA A 209 -12.54 -5.34 1.23
N GLY A 210 -12.78 -4.30 2.04
CA GLY A 210 -13.55 -3.12 1.65
C GLY A 210 -15.06 -3.32 1.67
N ARG A 211 -15.59 -4.39 2.30
CA ARG A 211 -17.04 -4.61 2.46
C ARG A 211 -17.45 -4.67 3.92
N ASP A 212 -18.54 -4.00 4.24
CA ASP A 212 -19.10 -3.86 5.59
C ASP A 212 -20.62 -4.09 5.66
N SER A 213 -21.25 -4.48 4.54
CA SER A 213 -22.64 -4.90 4.48
C SER A 213 -22.85 -6.24 3.73
N GLY A 214 -23.84 -7.01 4.18
CA GLY A 214 -24.25 -8.29 3.58
C GLY A 214 -24.18 -9.49 4.54
N ASP A 215 -25.02 -10.50 4.28
CA ASP A 215 -25.25 -11.65 5.18
C ASP A 215 -24.01 -12.52 5.46
N PHE A 216 -22.98 -12.44 4.60
CA PHE A 216 -21.73 -13.19 4.72
C PHE A 216 -20.77 -12.60 5.75
N ILE A 217 -20.96 -11.35 6.18
CA ILE A 217 -20.06 -10.66 7.10
C ILE A 217 -20.25 -11.18 8.52
N GLY A 218 -19.14 -11.52 9.17
CA GLY A 218 -19.11 -12.09 10.51
C GLY A 218 -19.42 -13.60 10.56
N LYS A 219 -19.58 -14.26 9.41
CA LYS A 219 -20.00 -15.66 9.26
C LYS A 219 -19.28 -16.43 8.14
N SER A 220 -18.29 -15.83 7.48
CA SER A 220 -17.56 -16.45 6.37
C SER A 220 -16.47 -17.42 6.80
N LEU A 221 -16.00 -17.37 8.05
CA LEU A 221 -14.96 -18.27 8.53
C LEU A 221 -15.51 -19.70 8.66
N ILE A 222 -14.93 -20.65 7.91
CA ILE A 222 -15.35 -22.05 7.90
C ILE A 222 -14.51 -22.86 8.90
N ALA A 223 -13.19 -22.73 8.83
CA ALA A 223 -12.28 -23.51 9.67
C ALA A 223 -10.98 -22.77 9.99
N VAL A 224 -10.39 -23.13 11.14
CA VAL A 224 -9.12 -22.60 11.63
C VAL A 224 -8.25 -23.75 12.10
N ASP A 225 -7.07 -23.91 11.51
CA ASP A 225 -6.07 -24.89 11.97
C ASP A 225 -5.12 -24.22 12.96
N ARG A 226 -5.44 -24.34 14.25
CA ARG A 226 -4.61 -23.82 15.36
C ARG A 226 -3.23 -24.49 15.43
N ALA A 227 -3.11 -25.75 15.00
CA ALA A 227 -1.85 -26.48 15.08
C ALA A 227 -0.79 -25.91 14.12
N SER A 228 -1.21 -25.22 13.05
CA SER A 228 -0.32 -24.56 12.08
C SER A 228 0.61 -23.52 12.70
N VAL A 229 0.25 -22.93 13.84
CA VAL A 229 1.02 -21.86 14.51
C VAL A 229 1.44 -22.19 15.95
N ALA A 230 0.84 -23.21 16.57
CA ALA A 230 1.05 -23.53 17.98
C ALA A 230 2.52 -23.83 18.35
N GLY A 231 3.31 -24.33 17.40
CA GLY A 231 4.74 -24.63 17.59
C GLY A 231 5.68 -23.46 17.32
N LEU A 232 5.18 -22.29 16.92
CA LEU A 232 6.02 -21.16 16.56
C LEU A 232 6.63 -20.48 17.80
N PRO A 233 7.91 -20.10 17.77
CA PRO A 233 8.54 -19.41 18.89
C PRO A 233 7.80 -18.13 19.28
N GLY A 234 7.50 -17.97 20.57
CA GLY A 234 6.82 -16.81 21.13
C GLY A 234 5.34 -16.68 20.78
N PHE A 235 4.72 -17.69 20.17
CA PHE A 235 3.26 -17.77 20.05
C PHE A 235 2.63 -17.87 21.46
N VAL A 236 1.63 -17.02 21.73
CA VAL A 236 0.94 -16.97 23.02
C VAL A 236 -0.48 -17.53 22.89
N ASP A 237 -1.28 -16.98 21.98
CA ASP A 237 -2.67 -17.43 21.78
C ASP A 237 -3.24 -17.00 20.41
N LEU A 238 -4.40 -17.58 20.06
CA LEU A 238 -5.22 -17.24 18.90
C LEU A 238 -6.68 -17.01 19.33
N LEU A 239 -7.17 -15.79 19.13
CA LEU A 239 -8.57 -15.42 19.33
C LEU A 239 -9.36 -15.56 18.02
N VAL A 240 -10.52 -16.20 18.09
CA VAL A 240 -11.45 -16.35 16.97
C VAL A 240 -12.87 -16.06 17.44
N ILE A 241 -13.54 -15.06 16.85
CA ILE A 241 -14.94 -14.69 17.12
C ILE A 241 -15.60 -14.31 15.80
N GLY A 242 -16.49 -15.15 15.27
CA GLY A 242 -17.06 -14.94 13.93
C GLY A 242 -15.94 -14.89 12.88
N ASP A 243 -15.87 -13.79 12.12
CA ASP A 243 -14.83 -13.53 11.12
C ASP A 243 -13.63 -12.74 11.70
N PHE A 244 -13.63 -12.42 12.99
CA PHE A 244 -12.47 -11.85 13.66
C PHE A 244 -11.48 -12.95 14.04
N VAL A 245 -10.26 -12.88 13.49
CA VAL A 245 -9.17 -13.82 13.77
C VAL A 245 -7.91 -13.02 14.14
N GLY A 246 -7.41 -13.16 15.37
CA GLY A 246 -6.18 -12.49 15.79
C GLY A 246 -5.21 -13.39 16.53
N VAL A 247 -3.95 -13.34 16.11
CA VAL A 247 -2.81 -14.04 16.75
C VAL A 247 -2.13 -13.11 17.74
N ILE A 248 -1.64 -13.66 18.85
CA ILE A 248 -0.92 -12.94 19.89
C ILE A 248 0.43 -13.62 20.10
N CYS A 249 1.52 -12.85 20.03
CA CYS A 249 2.88 -13.32 20.26
C CYS A 249 3.64 -12.38 21.20
N GLU A 250 4.81 -12.83 21.67
CA GLU A 250 5.70 -12.03 22.52
C GLU A 250 6.34 -10.84 21.78
N ARG A 251 6.61 -10.98 20.47
CA ARG A 251 7.23 -9.95 19.63
C ARG A 251 6.47 -9.72 18.33
N GLU A 252 6.69 -8.55 17.74
CA GLU A 252 5.95 -8.10 16.56
C GLU A 252 6.18 -8.96 15.32
N GLU A 253 7.43 -9.31 15.03
CA GLU A 253 7.78 -10.14 13.89
C GLU A 253 7.26 -11.57 14.02
N GLN A 254 7.16 -12.08 15.26
CA GLN A 254 6.56 -13.38 15.56
C GLN A 254 5.05 -13.37 15.30
N ALA A 255 4.35 -12.29 15.68
CA ALA A 255 2.93 -12.13 15.38
C ALA A 255 2.70 -12.02 13.87
N GLY A 256 3.57 -11.31 13.14
CA GLY A 256 3.55 -11.25 11.68
C GLY A 256 3.70 -12.62 11.03
N GLU A 257 4.69 -13.40 11.45
CA GLU A 257 4.92 -14.73 10.91
C GLU A 257 3.79 -15.71 11.26
N ALA A 258 3.28 -15.68 12.50
CA ALA A 258 2.15 -16.50 12.90
C ALA A 258 0.90 -16.17 12.08
N ALA A 259 0.60 -14.90 11.84
CA ALA A 259 -0.54 -14.49 11.00
C ALA A 259 -0.40 -15.00 9.56
N ARG A 260 0.81 -15.02 9.01
CA ARG A 260 1.11 -15.50 7.64
C ARG A 260 1.01 -17.02 7.51
N LEU A 261 1.45 -17.76 8.53
CA LEU A 261 1.46 -19.23 8.54
C LEU A 261 0.13 -19.86 8.97
N LEU A 262 -0.75 -19.09 9.64
CA LEU A 262 -2.05 -19.57 10.09
C LEU A 262 -2.90 -20.05 8.90
N LYS A 263 -3.27 -21.33 8.92
CA LYS A 263 -4.13 -21.92 7.90
C LYS A 263 -5.60 -21.68 8.25
N LEU A 264 -6.30 -20.98 7.36
CA LEU A 264 -7.72 -20.63 7.47
C LEU A 264 -8.48 -21.09 6.23
N GLU A 265 -9.72 -21.52 6.44
CA GLU A 265 -10.67 -21.79 5.37
C GLU A 265 -11.81 -20.78 5.46
N TRP A 266 -12.06 -20.06 4.36
CA TRP A 266 -13.08 -19.02 4.26
C TRP A 266 -14.09 -19.38 3.18
N ALA A 267 -15.34 -19.01 3.40
CA ALA A 267 -16.37 -19.00 2.37
C ALA A 267 -16.01 -17.96 1.29
N VAL A 268 -16.36 -18.27 0.04
CA VAL A 268 -16.17 -17.34 -1.08
C VAL A 268 -17.22 -16.23 -0.98
N PRO A 269 -16.82 -14.95 -0.88
CA PRO A 269 -17.77 -13.86 -0.83
C PRO A 269 -18.45 -13.66 -2.19
N PRO A 270 -19.68 -13.09 -2.23
CA PRO A 270 -20.32 -12.74 -3.49
C PRO A 270 -19.49 -11.69 -4.24
N PRO A 271 -19.53 -11.65 -5.58
CA PRO A 271 -18.77 -10.66 -6.35
C PRO A 271 -19.25 -9.23 -6.06
N LEU A 272 -18.37 -8.26 -6.27
CA LEU A 272 -18.75 -6.84 -6.28
C LEU A 272 -19.52 -6.52 -7.58
N PRO A 273 -20.41 -5.50 -7.57
CA PRO A 273 -20.87 -4.88 -8.81
C PRO A 273 -19.68 -4.41 -9.66
N ASP A 274 -19.90 -4.24 -10.97
CA ASP A 274 -18.89 -3.68 -11.86
C ASP A 274 -18.62 -2.21 -11.47
N LEU A 275 -17.39 -1.93 -11.04
CA LEU A 275 -16.98 -0.58 -10.66
C LEU A 275 -16.10 0.08 -11.73
N ASP A 276 -15.88 -0.57 -12.87
CA ASP A 276 -15.21 0.04 -14.02
C ASP A 276 -16.13 1.06 -14.72
N ASP A 277 -17.45 0.84 -14.72
CA ASP A 277 -18.48 1.85 -15.04
C ASP A 277 -19.16 2.36 -13.76
N LEU A 278 -18.44 3.20 -13.03
CA LEU A 278 -18.91 3.76 -11.77
C LEU A 278 -20.20 4.57 -11.91
N ALA A 279 -20.38 5.28 -13.02
CA ALA A 279 -21.56 6.11 -13.25
C ALA A 279 -22.82 5.27 -13.40
N GLU A 280 -22.79 4.23 -14.23
CA GLU A 280 -23.92 3.31 -14.41
C GLU A 280 -24.23 2.57 -13.11
N THR A 281 -23.19 2.10 -12.40
CA THR A 281 -23.36 1.38 -11.14
C THR A 281 -23.98 2.25 -10.05
N LEU A 282 -23.54 3.49 -9.89
CA LEU A 282 -24.15 4.43 -8.93
C LEU A 282 -25.58 4.80 -9.32
N GLN A 283 -25.87 4.97 -10.61
CA GLN A 283 -27.21 5.26 -11.10
C GLN A 283 -28.21 4.14 -10.76
N ASN A 284 -27.77 2.89 -10.89
CA ASN A 284 -28.60 1.70 -10.71
C ASN A 284 -28.65 1.20 -9.25
N HIS A 285 -27.75 1.66 -8.39
CA HIS A 285 -27.71 1.24 -6.98
C HIS A 285 -28.90 1.81 -6.19
N PRO A 286 -29.56 1.03 -5.31
CA PRO A 286 -30.72 1.49 -4.57
C PRO A 286 -30.43 2.71 -3.69
N GLY A 287 -31.30 3.71 -3.79
CA GLY A 287 -31.25 4.93 -3.00
C GLY A 287 -32.64 5.48 -2.70
N LYS A 288 -32.77 6.22 -1.59
CA LYS A 288 -33.99 6.93 -1.24
C LYS A 288 -33.82 8.42 -1.55
N PRO A 289 -34.64 9.01 -2.45
CA PRO A 289 -34.54 10.44 -2.73
C PRO A 289 -35.07 11.25 -1.54
N ARG A 290 -34.34 12.32 -1.22
CA ARG A 290 -34.67 13.34 -0.22
C ARG A 290 -34.53 14.71 -0.85
N THR A 291 -35.62 15.44 -0.95
CA THR A 291 -35.64 16.82 -1.46
C THR A 291 -35.15 17.77 -0.38
N LEU A 292 -34.14 18.58 -0.71
CA LEU A 292 -33.55 19.60 0.16
C LEU A 292 -34.11 20.99 -0.09
N SER A 293 -34.34 21.32 -1.37
CA SER A 293 -34.91 22.58 -1.83
C SER A 293 -35.77 22.32 -3.07
N GLU A 294 -36.89 23.04 -3.19
CA GLU A 294 -37.76 23.07 -4.36
C GLU A 294 -38.44 24.45 -4.42
N ILE A 295 -38.07 25.24 -5.42
CA ILE A 295 -38.51 26.63 -5.64
C ILE A 295 -38.98 26.74 -7.09
N GLY A 296 -40.20 27.27 -7.30
CA GLY A 296 -40.78 27.40 -8.64
C GLY A 296 -41.24 26.07 -9.27
N ASP A 297 -41.65 26.13 -10.52
CA ASP A 297 -42.00 24.94 -11.32
C ASP A 297 -40.82 24.60 -12.26
N VAL A 298 -39.96 23.69 -11.77
CA VAL A 298 -38.70 23.34 -12.45
C VAL A 298 -38.94 22.67 -13.79
N ASP A 299 -39.96 21.84 -13.91
CA ASP A 299 -40.22 21.10 -15.14
C ASP A 299 -40.69 22.08 -16.25
N VAL A 300 -41.54 23.05 -15.90
CA VAL A 300 -41.93 24.14 -16.82
C VAL A 300 -40.75 25.03 -17.18
N ALA A 301 -39.90 25.40 -16.20
CA ALA A 301 -38.73 26.24 -16.46
C ALA A 301 -37.68 25.54 -17.34
N LEU A 302 -37.50 24.22 -17.20
CA LEU A 302 -36.64 23.41 -18.06
C LEU A 302 -37.17 23.29 -19.49
N GLU A 303 -38.49 23.16 -19.67
CA GLU A 303 -39.14 23.16 -20.99
C GLU A 303 -39.04 24.52 -21.68
N GLY A 304 -39.10 25.61 -20.90
CA GLY A 304 -38.98 26.99 -21.39
C GLY A 304 -37.56 27.53 -21.54
N ALA A 305 -36.52 26.76 -21.15
CA ALA A 305 -35.14 27.21 -21.25
C ALA A 305 -34.71 27.38 -22.73
N ALA A 306 -34.15 28.55 -23.07
CA ALA A 306 -33.65 28.82 -24.42
C ALA A 306 -32.46 27.92 -24.77
N THR A 307 -31.59 27.66 -23.79
CA THR A 307 -30.47 26.73 -23.92
C THR A 307 -30.44 25.77 -22.75
N ARG A 308 -30.86 24.52 -22.95
CA ARG A 308 -30.86 23.46 -21.94
C ARG A 308 -29.50 22.72 -21.91
N LEU A 309 -28.90 22.60 -20.73
CA LEU A 309 -27.65 21.90 -20.47
C LEU A 309 -27.88 20.80 -19.44
N THR A 310 -27.96 19.55 -19.91
CA THR A 310 -27.92 18.39 -19.01
C THR A 310 -26.48 17.90 -18.87
N ARG A 311 -26.00 17.74 -17.64
CA ARG A 311 -24.62 17.36 -17.31
C ARG A 311 -24.56 16.29 -16.23
N ARG A 312 -23.55 15.46 -16.34
CA ARG A 312 -23.23 14.39 -15.41
C ARG A 312 -21.78 14.53 -14.97
N TYR A 313 -21.56 14.47 -13.66
CA TYR A 313 -20.25 14.54 -13.02
C TYR A 313 -20.03 13.29 -12.17
N VAL A 314 -18.81 12.75 -12.22
CA VAL A 314 -18.44 11.49 -11.57
C VAL A 314 -17.23 11.72 -10.68
N TRP A 315 -17.38 11.34 -9.41
CA TRP A 315 -16.34 11.39 -8.39
C TRP A 315 -15.94 9.96 -7.98
N PRO A 316 -14.64 9.59 -8.04
CA PRO A 316 -14.20 8.23 -7.79
C PRO A 316 -14.15 7.88 -6.30
N TYR A 317 -14.03 6.59 -5.98
CA TYR A 317 -13.62 6.16 -4.64
C TYR A 317 -12.17 6.56 -4.39
N GLN A 318 -11.91 7.11 -3.21
CA GLN A 318 -10.58 7.55 -2.77
C GLN A 318 -10.29 7.01 -1.37
N MET A 319 -9.05 7.03 -0.92
CA MET A 319 -8.66 6.58 0.42
C MET A 319 -7.91 7.68 1.17
N HIS A 320 -7.93 7.63 2.51
CA HIS A 320 -7.20 8.59 3.33
C HIS A 320 -5.70 8.44 3.15
N ALA A 321 -5.23 7.21 2.87
CA ALA A 321 -3.84 6.90 2.58
C ALA A 321 -2.89 7.52 3.62
N SER A 322 -3.13 7.23 4.90
CA SER A 322 -2.29 7.77 5.98
C SER A 322 -0.84 7.25 5.84
N ILE A 323 0.17 8.09 6.09
CA ILE A 323 1.59 7.76 5.84
C ILE A 323 2.07 6.57 6.69
N GLY A 324 1.62 6.47 7.94
CA GLY A 324 1.83 5.30 8.78
C GLY A 324 0.55 4.46 8.90
N PRO A 325 0.62 3.12 8.85
CA PRO A 325 -0.53 2.26 9.13
C PRO A 325 -1.07 2.48 10.54
N SER A 326 -2.37 2.25 10.75
CA SER A 326 -3.01 2.42 12.05
C SER A 326 -2.43 1.47 13.10
N CYS A 327 -2.28 1.96 14.33
CA CYS A 327 -1.74 1.24 15.48
C CYS A 327 -2.54 1.60 16.74
N ALA A 328 -2.66 0.65 17.67
CA ALA A 328 -3.22 0.87 19.00
C ALA A 328 -2.58 -0.07 20.03
N VAL A 329 -2.67 0.31 21.30
CA VAL A 329 -2.29 -0.52 22.45
C VAL A 329 -3.46 -0.56 23.42
N ALA A 330 -3.88 -1.75 23.84
CA ALA A 330 -4.93 -1.92 24.84
C ALA A 330 -4.39 -2.67 26.05
N ASP A 331 -4.80 -2.28 27.25
CA ASP A 331 -4.60 -3.02 28.50
C ASP A 331 -5.95 -3.21 29.20
N PHE A 332 -6.50 -4.42 29.06
CA PHE A 332 -7.74 -4.85 29.67
C PHE A 332 -7.45 -5.61 30.98
N ARG A 333 -7.93 -5.09 32.11
CA ARG A 333 -7.71 -5.67 33.45
C ARG A 333 -9.00 -5.65 34.26
N GLY A 334 -9.47 -6.84 34.65
CA GLY A 334 -10.75 -6.96 35.38
C GLY A 334 -11.89 -6.40 34.53
N ASP A 335 -12.54 -5.34 35.02
CA ASP A 335 -13.66 -4.67 34.33
C ASP A 335 -13.27 -3.29 33.77
N PHE A 336 -11.97 -3.06 33.54
CA PHE A 336 -11.45 -1.77 33.07
C PHE A 336 -10.55 -1.93 31.84
N LEU A 337 -10.72 -1.04 30.86
CA LEU A 337 -9.90 -0.96 29.66
C LEU A 337 -9.16 0.38 29.63
N THR A 338 -7.83 0.35 29.59
CA THR A 338 -7.03 1.49 29.16
C THR A 338 -6.62 1.27 27.70
N LEU A 339 -6.90 2.23 26.84
CA LEU A 339 -6.58 2.17 25.41
C LEU A 339 -5.73 3.38 25.02
N TRP A 340 -4.55 3.14 24.47
CA TRP A 340 -3.78 4.15 23.75
C TRP A 340 -4.12 4.06 22.26
N SER A 341 -4.56 5.16 21.67
CA SER A 341 -5.04 5.18 20.29
C SER A 341 -4.64 6.44 19.53
N GLY A 342 -4.46 6.29 18.23
CA GLY A 342 -4.31 7.38 17.26
C GLY A 342 -5.64 7.95 16.74
N THR A 343 -6.78 7.52 17.29
CA THR A 343 -8.13 7.93 16.85
C THR A 343 -8.31 9.44 16.80
N GLN A 344 -9.07 9.90 15.80
CA GLN A 344 -9.58 11.28 15.73
C GLN A 344 -10.85 11.49 16.56
N ASN A 345 -11.52 10.42 17.00
CA ASN A 345 -12.84 10.47 17.65
C ASN A 345 -12.88 9.66 18.97
N PRO A 346 -12.08 10.03 20.00
CA PRO A 346 -11.96 9.24 21.22
C PRO A 346 -13.29 8.91 21.89
N HIS A 347 -14.18 9.89 22.08
CA HIS A 347 -15.46 9.67 22.77
C HIS A 347 -16.44 8.79 21.97
N MET A 348 -16.45 8.90 20.63
CA MET A 348 -17.24 8.02 19.76
C MET A 348 -16.69 6.58 19.79
N LEU A 349 -15.37 6.42 19.71
CA LEU A 349 -14.72 5.12 19.82
C LEU A 349 -15.02 4.46 21.18
N ARG A 350 -15.07 5.24 22.27
CA ARG A 350 -15.46 4.73 23.60
C ARG A 350 -16.86 4.10 23.58
N GLY A 351 -17.81 4.70 22.86
CA GLY A 351 -19.14 4.13 22.65
C GLY A 351 -19.12 2.82 21.84
N ASP A 352 -18.37 2.77 20.75
CA ASP A 352 -18.21 1.56 19.94
C ASP A 352 -17.58 0.41 20.75
N LEU A 353 -16.56 0.71 21.56
CA LEU A 353 -15.89 -0.28 22.42
C LEU A 353 -16.77 -0.75 23.57
N ALA A 354 -17.55 0.15 24.19
CA ALA A 354 -18.54 -0.20 25.20
C ALA A 354 -19.54 -1.23 24.65
N ARG A 355 -20.03 -1.02 23.42
CA ARG A 355 -20.91 -1.95 22.74
C ARG A 355 -20.23 -3.26 22.37
N LEU A 356 -19.01 -3.21 21.84
CA LEU A 356 -18.25 -4.40 21.43
C LEU A 356 -17.92 -5.32 22.61
N LEU A 357 -17.57 -4.71 23.75
CA LEU A 357 -17.10 -5.43 24.92
C LEU A 357 -18.19 -5.74 25.94
N ASP A 358 -19.42 -5.23 25.71
CA ASP A 358 -20.54 -5.26 26.65
C ASP A 358 -20.16 -4.63 28.01
N MET A 359 -19.64 -3.41 27.96
CA MET A 359 -19.12 -2.66 29.11
C MET A 359 -19.82 -1.31 29.24
N ARG A 360 -19.75 -0.74 30.45
CA ARG A 360 -20.11 0.67 30.66
C ARG A 360 -19.03 1.57 30.05
N PRO A 361 -19.40 2.67 29.35
CA PRO A 361 -18.43 3.61 28.78
C PRO A 361 -17.43 4.15 29.80
N GLU A 362 -17.83 4.36 31.05
CA GLU A 362 -16.98 4.90 32.12
C GLU A 362 -15.87 3.93 32.57
N SER A 363 -15.98 2.65 32.21
CA SER A 363 -14.95 1.64 32.43
C SER A 363 -13.87 1.63 31.34
N ILE A 364 -13.94 2.54 30.37
CA ILE A 364 -13.04 2.61 29.21
C ILE A 364 -12.35 3.98 29.21
N ASP A 365 -11.04 3.99 29.45
CA ASP A 365 -10.16 5.16 29.37
C ASP A 365 -9.38 5.13 28.05
N ILE A 366 -9.69 6.06 27.15
CA ILE A 366 -8.96 6.25 25.89
C ILE A 366 -8.01 7.45 26.01
N ARG A 367 -6.71 7.14 25.84
CA ARG A 367 -5.59 8.07 25.83
C ARG A 367 -5.13 8.31 24.40
N ARG A 368 -5.42 9.49 23.88
CA ARG A 368 -5.05 9.91 22.54
C ARG A 368 -3.52 10.11 22.44
N HIS A 369 -2.87 9.48 21.47
CA HIS A 369 -1.53 9.84 20.97
C HIS A 369 -1.52 10.31 19.49
N GLU A 370 -0.51 11.08 19.08
CA GLU A 370 -0.36 11.49 17.68
C GLU A 370 -0.36 10.27 16.73
N ALA A 371 -1.04 10.42 15.60
CA ALA A 371 -1.10 9.42 14.52
C ALA A 371 -0.41 9.95 13.26
N ALA A 372 0.03 9.04 12.40
CA ALA A 372 0.74 9.36 11.16
C ALA A 372 -0.23 9.72 10.00
N GLY A 373 -1.18 10.61 10.26
CA GLY A 373 -2.27 10.98 9.35
C GLY A 373 -3.59 10.32 9.71
N CYS A 374 -4.70 10.99 9.36
CA CYS A 374 -6.06 10.49 9.58
C CYS A 374 -7.01 11.00 8.49
N TYR A 375 -7.03 12.33 8.24
CA TYR A 375 -7.75 12.99 7.14
C TYR A 375 -9.25 12.68 7.04
N GLY A 376 -9.85 12.14 8.09
CA GLY A 376 -11.17 11.53 8.08
C GLY A 376 -11.14 10.17 8.78
N ARG A 377 -12.16 9.32 8.59
CA ARG A 377 -12.22 8.02 9.27
C ARG A 377 -11.37 6.95 8.56
N ASN A 378 -10.11 6.82 8.95
CA ASN A 378 -9.22 5.72 8.57
C ASN A 378 -9.36 4.50 9.53
N CYS A 379 -8.42 3.55 9.52
CA CYS A 379 -8.51 2.34 10.37
C CYS A 379 -8.14 2.54 11.85
N ALA A 380 -7.89 3.77 12.33
CA ALA A 380 -7.45 4.00 13.71
C ALA A 380 -8.44 3.47 14.75
N ASP A 381 -9.75 3.58 14.46
CA ASP A 381 -10.81 3.06 15.32
C ASP A 381 -10.91 1.53 15.23
N ASP A 382 -10.70 0.97 14.05
CA ASP A 382 -10.77 -0.48 13.80
C ASP A 382 -9.64 -1.21 14.53
N VAL A 383 -8.40 -0.74 14.40
CA VAL A 383 -7.23 -1.34 15.09
C VAL A 383 -7.30 -1.19 16.61
N SER A 384 -7.98 -0.13 17.09
CA SER A 384 -8.23 0.06 18.51
C SER A 384 -9.14 -1.02 19.09
N ALA A 385 -10.20 -1.36 18.34
CA ALA A 385 -11.09 -2.47 18.71
C ALA A 385 -10.41 -3.84 18.61
N ASP A 386 -9.56 -4.03 17.59
CA ASP A 386 -8.73 -5.24 17.48
C ASP A 386 -7.84 -5.43 18.72
N ALA A 387 -7.12 -4.38 19.13
CA ALA A 387 -6.26 -4.43 20.31
C ALA A 387 -7.05 -4.70 21.60
N ALA A 388 -8.23 -4.08 21.75
CA ALA A 388 -9.09 -4.27 22.91
C ALA A 388 -9.60 -5.73 23.03
N LEU A 389 -10.02 -6.35 21.92
CA LEU A 389 -10.44 -7.75 21.90
C LEU A 389 -9.30 -8.70 22.28
N LEU A 390 -8.11 -8.51 21.71
CA LEU A 390 -6.95 -9.36 22.00
C LEU A 390 -6.45 -9.18 23.44
N SER A 391 -6.43 -7.94 23.94
CA SER A 391 -6.06 -7.67 25.33
C SER A 391 -7.06 -8.29 26.31
N ARG A 392 -8.37 -8.20 26.03
CA ARG A 392 -9.41 -8.84 26.85
C ARG A 392 -9.24 -10.35 26.92
N ALA A 393 -8.92 -11.00 25.80
CA ALA A 393 -8.77 -12.46 25.76
C ALA A 393 -7.63 -12.97 26.66
N ILE A 394 -6.55 -12.21 26.79
CA ILE A 394 -5.35 -12.64 27.53
C ILE A 394 -5.15 -11.95 28.89
N GLY A 395 -5.89 -10.87 29.18
CA GLY A 395 -5.77 -10.08 30.41
C GLY A 395 -4.42 -9.39 30.58
N ARG A 396 -3.75 -9.04 29.47
CA ARG A 396 -2.44 -8.38 29.42
C ARG A 396 -2.45 -7.29 28.33
N PRO A 397 -1.51 -6.32 28.37
CA PRO A 397 -1.43 -5.32 27.32
C PRO A 397 -1.08 -5.94 25.96
N VAL A 398 -1.80 -5.56 24.91
CA VAL A 398 -1.56 -6.02 23.53
C VAL A 398 -1.47 -4.81 22.60
N ARG A 399 -0.38 -4.75 21.84
CA ARG A 399 -0.19 -3.80 20.73
C ARG A 399 -0.61 -4.44 19.42
N VAL A 400 -1.45 -3.76 18.65
CA VAL A 400 -1.83 -4.16 17.29
C VAL A 400 -1.48 -3.04 16.33
N GLN A 401 -0.82 -3.40 15.23
CA GLN A 401 -0.56 -2.49 14.11
C GLN A 401 -0.97 -3.21 12.82
N LEU A 402 -1.66 -2.50 11.94
CA LEU A 402 -2.01 -3.00 10.61
C LEU A 402 -0.79 -2.98 9.69
N THR A 403 -0.77 -3.87 8.69
CA THR A 403 0.16 -3.70 7.57
C THR A 403 -0.36 -2.62 6.62
N ARG A 404 0.48 -2.16 5.68
CA ARG A 404 0.08 -1.19 4.65
C ARG A 404 -1.07 -1.74 3.79
N GLU A 405 -0.98 -3.01 3.41
CA GLU A 405 -1.98 -3.72 2.61
C GLU A 405 -3.31 -3.80 3.35
N GLN A 406 -3.27 -4.04 4.67
CA GLN A 406 -4.47 -4.04 5.49
C GLN A 406 -5.09 -2.65 5.63
N GLU A 407 -4.29 -1.61 5.87
CA GLU A 407 -4.79 -0.23 5.94
C GLU A 407 -5.50 0.15 4.63
N HIS A 408 -4.82 0.03 3.49
CA HIS A 408 -5.39 0.40 2.18
C HIS A 408 -6.57 -0.49 1.79
N ALA A 409 -6.56 -1.79 2.11
CA ALA A 409 -7.66 -2.66 1.76
C ALA A 409 -8.91 -2.40 2.62
N TRP A 410 -8.74 -2.04 3.90
CA TRP A 410 -9.83 -1.99 4.87
C TRP A 410 -10.28 -0.62 5.31
N GLU A 411 -9.49 0.45 5.13
CA GLU A 411 -9.94 1.78 5.53
C GLU A 411 -11.25 2.14 4.82
N PRO A 412 -12.20 2.81 5.49
CA PRO A 412 -13.36 3.33 4.81
C PRO A 412 -12.92 4.25 3.67
N LYS A 413 -13.47 4.07 2.48
CA LYS A 413 -13.16 4.93 1.34
C LYS A 413 -13.87 6.27 1.46
N GLY A 414 -13.27 7.33 0.94
CA GLY A 414 -14.04 8.50 0.50
C GLY A 414 -15.04 8.02 -0.56
N ALA A 415 -16.33 8.19 -0.29
CA ALA A 415 -17.37 7.63 -1.13
C ALA A 415 -17.34 8.22 -2.54
N ALA A 416 -17.50 7.37 -3.54
CA ALA A 416 -17.79 7.82 -4.90
C ALA A 416 -19.11 8.60 -4.95
N GLN A 417 -19.26 9.48 -5.93
CA GLN A 417 -20.51 10.20 -6.16
C GLN A 417 -20.83 10.33 -7.64
N LEU A 418 -22.13 10.23 -7.93
CA LEU A 418 -22.71 10.60 -9.20
C LEU A 418 -23.57 11.83 -8.98
N ILE A 419 -23.29 12.89 -9.74
CA ILE A 419 -24.04 14.13 -9.70
C ILE A 419 -24.61 14.40 -11.09
N ASP A 420 -25.93 14.54 -11.19
CA ASP A 420 -26.62 14.97 -12.40
C ASP A 420 -27.16 16.37 -12.18
N ILE A 421 -26.98 17.24 -13.18
CA ILE A 421 -27.55 18.57 -13.23
C ILE A 421 -28.30 18.70 -14.54
N ASP A 422 -29.58 19.07 -14.48
CA ASP A 422 -30.35 19.50 -15.64
C ASP A 422 -30.81 20.94 -15.42
N GLY A 423 -30.57 21.80 -16.39
CA GLY A 423 -30.80 23.23 -16.23
C GLY A 423 -30.55 23.96 -17.53
N GLY A 424 -30.39 25.27 -17.44
CA GLY A 424 -30.10 26.05 -18.65
C GLY A 424 -30.17 27.55 -18.48
N LEU A 425 -30.08 28.22 -19.62
CA LEU A 425 -30.19 29.67 -19.75
C LEU A 425 -31.53 30.08 -20.35
N GLY A 426 -32.03 31.24 -19.95
CA GLY A 426 -33.15 31.94 -20.56
C GLY A 426 -32.75 32.67 -21.85
N GLU A 427 -33.71 33.30 -22.52
CA GLU A 427 -33.47 34.05 -23.76
C GLU A 427 -32.52 35.26 -23.57
N ASP A 428 -32.44 35.79 -22.35
CA ASP A 428 -31.55 36.89 -21.96
C ASP A 428 -30.13 36.43 -21.58
N GLY A 429 -29.86 35.12 -21.67
CA GLY A 429 -28.59 34.52 -21.23
C GLY A 429 -28.44 34.46 -19.71
N ASP A 430 -29.52 34.63 -18.95
CA ASP A 430 -29.56 34.49 -17.49
C ASP A 430 -29.95 33.05 -17.07
N LEU A 431 -29.78 32.70 -15.79
CA LEU A 431 -30.08 31.38 -15.23
C LEU A 431 -31.59 31.12 -15.25
N ALA A 432 -32.04 30.06 -15.94
CA ALA A 432 -33.47 29.72 -16.06
C ALA A 432 -33.95 28.68 -15.03
N ALA A 433 -33.26 27.53 -14.97
CA ALA A 433 -33.66 26.41 -14.13
C ALA A 433 -32.45 25.63 -13.63
N TYR A 434 -32.58 25.01 -12.45
CA TYR A 434 -31.54 24.20 -11.82
C TYR A 434 -32.11 22.97 -11.11
N ASP A 435 -32.06 21.81 -11.74
CA ASP A 435 -32.41 20.50 -11.16
C ASP A 435 -31.13 19.71 -10.84
N PHE A 436 -30.76 19.66 -9.56
CA PHE A 436 -29.57 19.01 -9.06
C PHE A 436 -29.91 17.71 -8.33
N GLN A 437 -29.20 16.64 -8.67
CA GLN A 437 -29.31 15.36 -7.98
C GLN A 437 -27.94 14.78 -7.67
N THR A 438 -27.72 14.35 -6.43
CA THR A 438 -26.47 13.71 -6.01
C THR A 438 -26.72 12.35 -5.34
N ARG A 439 -25.87 11.37 -5.63
CA ARG A 439 -25.94 9.98 -5.14
C ARG A 439 -24.69 9.68 -4.33
N TYR A 440 -24.84 9.39 -3.04
CA TYR A 440 -23.74 9.24 -2.08
C TYR A 440 -23.89 7.94 -1.25
N PRO A 441 -23.20 6.84 -1.64
CA PRO A 441 -23.28 5.54 -0.97
C PRO A 441 -22.33 5.44 0.22
N SER A 442 -22.80 5.76 1.43
CA SER A 442 -22.00 5.77 2.66
C SER A 442 -22.84 5.44 3.88
N ASN A 443 -22.23 4.76 4.86
CA ASN A 443 -22.83 4.40 6.15
C ASN A 443 -21.99 4.89 7.34
N ARG A 444 -21.09 5.86 7.12
CA ARG A 444 -20.11 6.33 8.12
C ARG A 444 -19.03 5.32 8.49
N GLY A 445 -18.97 4.16 7.83
CA GLY A 445 -17.95 3.13 7.98
C GLY A 445 -17.87 2.53 9.39
N PRO A 446 -18.88 1.78 9.87
CA PRO A 446 -18.92 1.19 11.21
C PRO A 446 -17.61 0.52 11.63
N ASN A 447 -17.34 0.48 12.95
CA ASN A 447 -16.14 -0.18 13.46
C ASN A 447 -16.13 -1.65 13.02
N LEU A 448 -15.04 -2.06 12.39
CA LEU A 448 -14.96 -3.36 11.73
C LEU A 448 -15.11 -4.52 12.71
N ALA A 449 -14.56 -4.41 13.92
CA ALA A 449 -14.66 -5.48 14.92
C ALA A 449 -16.11 -5.73 15.37
N LEU A 450 -16.96 -4.69 15.42
CA LEU A 450 -18.38 -4.85 15.73
C LEU A 450 -19.10 -5.73 14.69
N LEU A 451 -18.74 -5.58 13.41
CA LEU A 451 -19.29 -6.37 12.31
C LEU A 451 -18.71 -7.78 12.28
N LEU A 452 -17.39 -7.92 12.35
CA LEU A 452 -16.70 -9.21 12.23
C LEU A 452 -17.06 -10.17 13.37
N THR A 453 -17.35 -9.64 14.56
CA THR A 453 -17.77 -10.44 15.72
C THR A 453 -19.28 -10.72 15.77
N GLY A 454 -20.07 -10.04 14.92
CA GLY A 454 -21.53 -10.10 14.97
C GLY A 454 -22.18 -9.31 16.12
N ALA A 455 -21.42 -8.44 16.80
CA ALA A 455 -21.95 -7.56 17.86
C ALA A 455 -22.98 -6.55 17.32
N ILE A 456 -22.90 -6.23 16.02
CA ILE A 456 -23.94 -5.50 15.28
C ILE A 456 -24.28 -6.24 13.99
N PRO A 457 -25.53 -6.14 13.48
CA PRO A 457 -25.89 -6.71 12.19
C PRO A 457 -25.21 -5.94 11.04
N PRO A 458 -24.76 -6.63 9.96
CA PRO A 458 -24.15 -6.01 8.79
C PRO A 458 -25.20 -5.47 7.80
N ASP A 459 -26.17 -4.72 8.31
CA ASP A 459 -27.28 -4.19 7.52
C ASP A 459 -26.81 -3.06 6.58
N PRO A 460 -27.33 -2.98 5.34
CA PRO A 460 -27.00 -1.92 4.40
C PRO A 460 -27.72 -0.60 4.76
N GLN A 461 -27.25 0.08 5.80
CA GLN A 461 -27.85 1.34 6.28
C GLN A 461 -27.20 2.56 5.62
N PRO A 462 -27.96 3.48 4.99
CA PRO A 462 -27.43 4.73 4.46
C PRO A 462 -27.16 5.76 5.57
N SER A 463 -26.38 6.79 5.23
CA SER A 463 -26.17 7.98 6.05
C SER A 463 -26.50 9.25 5.26
N ASP A 464 -27.13 10.21 5.94
CA ASP A 464 -27.51 11.53 5.41
C ASP A 464 -26.31 12.49 5.35
N MET A 465 -25.25 12.11 4.62
CA MET A 465 -24.04 12.93 4.46
C MET A 465 -23.78 13.38 3.03
N GLY A 466 -24.65 13.03 2.07
CA GLY A 466 -24.54 13.48 0.68
C GLY A 466 -24.94 14.95 0.46
N ASP A 467 -25.49 15.60 1.49
CA ASP A 467 -26.06 16.96 1.43
C ASP A 467 -25.06 18.09 1.75
N ARG A 468 -23.78 17.78 2.05
CA ARG A 468 -22.76 18.82 2.28
C ARG A 468 -22.61 19.68 1.04
N THR A 469 -22.79 20.99 1.19
CA THR A 469 -22.72 21.98 0.08
C THR A 469 -23.51 21.51 -1.16
N ALA A 470 -24.69 20.89 -0.97
CA ALA A 470 -25.56 20.48 -2.07
C ALA A 470 -26.45 21.64 -2.60
N ILE A 471 -26.57 22.72 -1.82
CA ILE A 471 -27.20 23.97 -2.27
C ILE A 471 -26.14 24.79 -3.00
N PRO A 472 -26.36 25.19 -4.27
CA PRO A 472 -25.40 26.00 -5.00
C PRO A 472 -25.30 27.40 -4.36
N PRO A 473 -24.13 28.07 -4.45
CA PRO A 473 -23.98 29.42 -3.91
C PRO A 473 -24.65 30.51 -4.76
N TYR A 474 -25.17 30.16 -5.94
CA TYR A 474 -25.77 31.07 -6.90
C TYR A 474 -27.29 31.09 -6.77
N HIS A 475 -27.88 32.26 -6.99
CA HIS A 475 -29.32 32.42 -6.96
C HIS A 475 -29.97 31.94 -8.27
N TYR A 476 -30.84 30.93 -8.17
CA TYR A 476 -31.72 30.48 -9.24
C TYR A 476 -33.17 30.85 -8.87
N GLU A 477 -33.92 31.42 -9.81
CA GLU A 477 -35.35 31.73 -9.61
C GLU A 477 -36.20 30.45 -9.52
N THR A 478 -35.70 29.35 -10.10
CA THR A 478 -36.37 28.05 -10.12
C THR A 478 -35.35 26.94 -9.95
N GLU A 479 -35.46 26.18 -8.85
CA GLU A 479 -34.50 25.14 -8.48
C GLU A 479 -35.17 23.94 -7.81
N ARG A 480 -34.56 22.76 -7.98
CA ARG A 480 -34.90 21.53 -7.29
C ARG A 480 -33.61 20.80 -6.94
N ILE A 481 -33.46 20.45 -5.68
CA ILE A 481 -32.22 19.87 -5.15
C ILE A 481 -32.56 18.60 -4.40
N ARG A 482 -32.03 17.46 -4.86
CA ARG A 482 -32.28 16.15 -4.28
C ARG A 482 -31.00 15.40 -3.98
N VAL A 483 -30.98 14.75 -2.83
CA VAL A 483 -29.94 13.77 -2.45
C VAL A 483 -30.57 12.40 -2.45
N HIS A 484 -29.87 11.41 -2.99
CA HIS A 484 -30.24 10.01 -2.86
C HIS A 484 -29.41 9.41 -1.74
N ASP A 485 -30.04 9.15 -0.59
CA ASP A 485 -29.40 8.51 0.55
C ASP A 485 -29.24 7.01 0.25
N MET A 486 -28.00 6.52 0.24
CA MET A 486 -27.62 5.21 -0.30
C MET A 486 -26.73 4.43 0.65
N ALA A 487 -26.96 3.12 0.76
CA ALA A 487 -26.07 2.22 1.46
C ALA A 487 -24.74 2.08 0.70
N PRO A 488 -23.60 1.83 1.39
CA PRO A 488 -22.32 1.66 0.74
C PRO A 488 -22.31 0.46 -0.21
N ILE A 489 -21.74 0.62 -1.40
CA ILE A 489 -21.35 -0.49 -2.28
C ILE A 489 -20.05 -1.11 -1.76
N VAL A 490 -19.12 -0.23 -1.39
CA VAL A 490 -17.88 -0.52 -0.67
C VAL A 490 -17.85 0.32 0.60
N ARG A 491 -17.22 -0.19 1.65
CA ARG A 491 -17.09 0.46 2.95
C ARG A 491 -16.62 1.90 2.76
N ALA A 492 -17.44 2.86 3.16
CA ALA A 492 -17.19 4.28 2.90
C ALA A 492 -17.56 5.17 4.08
N SER A 493 -16.80 6.25 4.27
CA SER A 493 -17.01 7.22 5.34
C SER A 493 -16.50 8.61 4.96
N TRP A 494 -16.49 9.53 5.92
CA TRP A 494 -15.97 10.87 5.71
C TRP A 494 -14.45 10.84 5.49
N MET A 495 -14.05 11.37 4.35
CA MET A 495 -12.71 11.81 4.00
C MET A 495 -12.78 13.31 3.81
N ARG A 496 -11.72 14.07 4.14
CA ARG A 496 -11.69 15.55 4.07
C ARG A 496 -12.37 16.08 2.80
N GLY A 497 -13.31 17.02 2.96
CA GLY A 497 -14.19 17.53 1.91
C GLY A 497 -15.54 16.81 1.82
N VAL A 498 -15.64 15.56 2.30
CA VAL A 498 -16.83 14.69 2.31
C VAL A 498 -17.57 14.79 0.97
N SER A 499 -18.88 15.11 0.96
CA SER A 499 -19.64 15.34 -0.27
C SER A 499 -19.58 16.79 -0.76
N ALA A 500 -19.00 17.71 0.00
CA ALA A 500 -18.96 19.14 -0.35
C ALA A 500 -18.08 19.38 -1.56
N MET A 501 -16.92 18.73 -1.64
CA MET A 501 -16.00 18.88 -2.77
C MET A 501 -16.56 18.25 -4.06
N PRO A 502 -17.15 17.05 -4.06
CA PRO A 502 -17.86 16.52 -5.23
C PRO A 502 -19.06 17.36 -5.69
N ASN A 503 -19.90 17.82 -4.75
CA ASN A 503 -21.04 18.68 -5.08
C ASN A 503 -20.54 20.04 -5.65
N SER A 504 -19.51 20.63 -5.05
CA SER A 504 -18.91 21.88 -5.53
C SER A 504 -18.19 21.72 -6.87
N PHE A 505 -17.58 20.56 -7.14
CA PHE A 505 -17.05 20.25 -8.47
C PHE A 505 -18.15 20.39 -9.54
N ALA A 506 -19.31 19.79 -9.30
CA ALA A 506 -20.44 19.87 -10.22
C ALA A 506 -20.99 21.31 -10.32
N HIS A 507 -21.26 21.99 -9.19
CA HIS A 507 -21.78 23.37 -9.18
C HIS A 507 -20.85 24.34 -9.93
N GLU A 508 -19.56 24.32 -9.61
CA GLU A 508 -18.59 25.28 -10.13
C GLU A 508 -18.11 24.96 -11.55
N SER A 509 -18.13 23.70 -11.98
CA SER A 509 -17.94 23.40 -13.40
C SER A 509 -19.18 23.74 -14.22
N TYR A 510 -20.38 23.49 -13.70
CA TYR A 510 -21.62 23.77 -14.41
C TYR A 510 -21.86 25.27 -14.63
N ILE A 511 -21.63 26.11 -13.61
CA ILE A 511 -21.77 27.57 -13.76
C ILE A 511 -20.74 28.15 -14.74
N ASP A 512 -19.55 27.54 -14.85
CA ASP A 512 -18.51 27.93 -15.81
C ASP A 512 -18.90 27.56 -17.25
N GLU A 513 -19.55 26.41 -17.43
CA GLU A 513 -20.14 26.00 -18.70
C GLU A 513 -21.28 26.93 -19.13
N LEU A 514 -22.17 27.31 -18.20
CA LEU A 514 -23.23 28.28 -18.45
C LEU A 514 -22.66 29.66 -18.82
N ALA A 515 -21.63 30.14 -18.12
CA ALA A 515 -20.97 31.41 -18.46
C ALA A 515 -20.41 31.39 -19.89
N THR A 516 -19.78 30.28 -20.28
CA THR A 516 -19.25 30.10 -21.64
C THR A 516 -20.38 30.12 -22.68
N GLU A 517 -21.48 29.42 -22.42
CA GLU A 517 -22.64 29.39 -23.33
C GLU A 517 -23.34 30.75 -23.43
N ALA A 518 -23.42 31.50 -22.33
CA ALA A 518 -23.93 32.86 -22.29
C ALA A 518 -22.99 33.88 -22.98
N GLY A 519 -21.74 33.48 -23.29
CA GLY A 519 -20.72 34.38 -23.82
C GLY A 519 -20.28 35.45 -22.83
N VAL A 520 -20.29 35.15 -21.53
CA VAL A 520 -19.92 36.04 -20.43
C VAL A 520 -18.66 35.53 -19.73
N ASP A 521 -17.84 36.45 -19.19
CA ASP A 521 -16.69 36.05 -18.37
C ASP A 521 -17.11 35.20 -17.16
N PRO A 522 -16.45 34.05 -16.88
CA PRO A 522 -16.84 33.18 -15.79
C PRO A 522 -16.80 33.79 -14.39
N VAL A 523 -15.93 34.76 -14.11
CA VAL A 523 -15.90 35.47 -12.81
C VAL A 523 -17.03 36.51 -12.77
N ALA A 524 -17.23 37.26 -13.85
CA ALA A 524 -18.32 38.23 -13.96
C ALA A 524 -19.70 37.56 -13.85
N PHE A 525 -19.88 36.40 -14.48
CA PHE A 525 -21.11 35.61 -14.44
C PHE A 525 -21.42 35.13 -13.01
N ARG A 526 -20.41 34.61 -12.29
CA ARG A 526 -20.55 34.25 -10.87
C ARG A 526 -20.96 35.46 -10.01
N LEU A 527 -20.28 36.60 -10.18
CA LEU A 527 -20.57 37.83 -9.44
C LEU A 527 -21.99 38.38 -9.71
N LYS A 528 -22.55 38.14 -10.89
CA LYS A 528 -23.94 38.51 -11.22
C LYS A 528 -24.97 37.71 -10.41
N HIS A 529 -24.71 36.42 -10.18
CA HIS A 529 -25.66 35.49 -9.53
C HIS A 529 -25.38 35.24 -8.05
N LEU A 530 -24.25 35.72 -7.53
CA LEU A 530 -23.86 35.60 -6.13
C LEU A 530 -24.44 36.77 -5.31
N LYS A 531 -25.36 36.48 -4.38
CA LYS A 531 -26.04 37.52 -3.57
C LYS A 531 -25.32 37.85 -2.26
N ASP A 532 -24.44 36.98 -1.79
CA ASP A 532 -23.66 37.21 -0.58
C ASP A 532 -22.53 38.22 -0.85
N PRO A 533 -22.54 39.41 -0.22
CA PRO A 533 -21.51 40.43 -0.43
C PRO A 533 -20.12 39.98 0.04
N ARG A 534 -20.04 39.12 1.07
CA ARG A 534 -18.77 38.59 1.57
C ARG A 534 -18.15 37.63 0.55
N ALA A 535 -18.99 36.77 -0.03
CA ALA A 535 -18.59 35.89 -1.12
C ALA A 535 -18.13 36.69 -2.35
N ALA A 536 -18.87 37.72 -2.74
CA ALA A 536 -18.52 38.56 -3.88
C ALA A 536 -17.20 39.34 -3.67
N ASP A 537 -16.95 39.82 -2.45
CA ASP A 537 -15.67 40.45 -2.07
C ASP A 537 -14.50 39.47 -2.22
N LEU A 538 -14.65 38.24 -1.71
CA LEU A 538 -13.64 37.19 -1.86
C LEU A 538 -13.36 36.84 -3.33
N VAL A 539 -14.41 36.69 -4.15
CA VAL A 539 -14.28 36.39 -5.58
C VAL A 539 -13.48 37.48 -6.29
N ARG A 540 -13.79 38.77 -6.06
CA ARG A 540 -13.06 39.89 -6.67
C ARG A 540 -11.61 39.94 -6.22
N ALA A 541 -11.37 39.86 -4.91
CA ALA A 541 -10.02 39.94 -4.35
C ALA A 541 -9.12 38.78 -4.84
N THR A 542 -9.69 37.58 -4.96
CA THR A 542 -8.97 36.41 -5.50
C THR A 542 -8.68 36.58 -6.98
N ALA A 543 -9.66 37.05 -7.78
CA ALA A 543 -9.48 37.30 -9.20
C ALA A 543 -8.39 38.36 -9.48
N GLU A 544 -8.39 39.44 -8.71
CA GLU A 544 -7.35 40.48 -8.78
C GLU A 544 -5.98 39.92 -8.41
N ARG A 545 -5.87 39.23 -7.26
CA ARG A 545 -4.61 38.65 -6.79
C ARG A 545 -4.03 37.60 -7.74
N GLY A 546 -4.90 36.80 -8.35
CA GLY A 546 -4.53 35.78 -9.32
C GLY A 546 -4.31 36.28 -10.74
N ASN A 547 -4.39 37.60 -10.98
CA ASN A 547 -4.28 38.20 -12.31
C ASN A 547 -5.23 37.53 -13.32
N TRP A 548 -6.51 37.40 -12.95
CA TRP A 548 -7.51 36.78 -13.81
C TRP A 548 -7.58 37.48 -15.17
N VAL A 549 -7.57 36.68 -16.24
CA VAL A 549 -7.72 37.17 -17.61
C VAL A 549 -9.15 36.96 -18.07
N GLU A 550 -9.90 38.06 -18.21
CA GLU A 550 -11.28 38.03 -18.68
C GLU A 550 -11.41 37.36 -20.05
N ARG A 551 -12.41 36.49 -20.20
CA ARG A 551 -12.66 35.75 -21.45
C ARG A 551 -14.06 35.18 -21.53
N THR A 552 -14.60 35.06 -22.73
CA THR A 552 -15.92 34.48 -22.98
C THR A 552 -15.86 33.02 -23.47
N GLY A 553 -14.66 32.45 -23.57
CA GLY A 553 -14.42 31.09 -24.03
C GLY A 553 -12.96 30.64 -23.81
N PRO A 554 -12.61 29.39 -24.17
CA PRO A 554 -11.30 28.82 -23.89
C PRO A 554 -10.20 29.47 -24.75
N ARG A 555 -9.10 29.89 -24.13
CA ARG A 555 -8.01 30.60 -24.80
C ARG A 555 -7.18 29.72 -25.74
N ARG A 556 -7.04 28.43 -25.44
CA ARG A 556 -6.21 27.48 -26.22
C ARG A 556 -4.80 28.00 -26.51
N THR A 557 -4.21 28.67 -25.54
CA THR A 557 -2.92 29.34 -25.67
C THR A 557 -1.76 28.34 -25.67
N SER A 558 -0.98 28.32 -26.76
CA SER A 558 0.40 27.82 -26.77
C SER A 558 1.33 29.01 -26.51
N ASN A 559 2.13 28.99 -25.45
CA ASN A 559 2.89 30.16 -24.98
C ASN A 559 4.11 30.58 -25.85
N GLY A 560 4.22 30.12 -27.09
CA GLY A 560 5.33 30.46 -27.99
C GLY A 560 6.72 30.00 -27.51
N ARG A 561 6.81 29.20 -26.44
CA ARG A 561 8.08 28.69 -25.86
C ARG A 561 8.57 27.36 -26.45
N GLY A 562 7.88 26.77 -27.41
CA GLY A 562 8.34 25.58 -28.13
C GLY A 562 7.21 24.60 -28.47
N ASP A 563 7.35 23.96 -29.64
CA ASP A 563 6.58 22.91 -30.32
C ASP A 563 5.06 23.04 -30.58
N GLY A 564 4.28 23.77 -29.77
CA GLY A 564 2.82 23.87 -29.94
C GLY A 564 2.01 22.68 -29.40
N GLU A 565 2.68 21.76 -28.69
CA GLU A 565 2.08 20.54 -28.11
C GLU A 565 1.62 20.73 -26.66
N THR A 566 2.18 21.71 -25.93
CA THR A 566 1.74 22.05 -24.56
C THR A 566 0.79 23.26 -24.56
N LEU A 567 -0.37 23.10 -23.93
CA LEU A 567 -1.41 24.12 -23.82
C LEU A 567 -1.51 24.65 -22.39
N TYR A 568 -1.76 25.96 -22.25
CA TYR A 568 -1.84 26.63 -20.95
C TYR A 568 -3.22 27.22 -20.72
N GLY A 569 -3.73 27.06 -19.50
CA GLY A 569 -5.05 27.53 -19.10
C GLY A 569 -5.10 28.00 -17.66
N GLN A 570 -6.08 28.86 -17.39
CA GLN A 570 -6.42 29.37 -16.06
C GLN A 570 -7.85 28.96 -15.76
N GLY A 571 -8.18 28.64 -14.52
CA GLY A 571 -9.52 28.25 -14.10
C GLY A 571 -9.89 28.86 -12.77
N PHE A 572 -11.16 29.24 -12.62
CA PHE A 572 -11.68 29.84 -11.40
C PHE A 572 -12.76 28.94 -10.80
N ALA A 573 -12.81 28.86 -9.47
CA ALA A 573 -13.93 28.29 -8.74
C ALA A 573 -14.06 28.90 -7.35
N TYR A 574 -15.28 28.98 -6.84
CA TYR A 574 -15.61 29.46 -5.50
C TYR A 574 -16.49 28.43 -4.76
N ALA A 575 -16.31 28.31 -3.45
CA ALA A 575 -17.21 27.52 -2.62
C ALA A 575 -17.28 28.03 -1.18
N VAL A 576 -18.39 27.70 -0.51
CA VAL A 576 -18.53 27.77 0.94
C VAL A 576 -18.70 26.35 1.48
N TYR A 577 -17.90 25.99 2.48
CA TYR A 577 -18.05 24.70 3.13
C TYR A 577 -19.21 24.74 4.14
N VAL A 578 -20.15 23.80 4.03
CA VAL A 578 -21.30 23.69 4.94
C VAL A 578 -21.26 22.34 5.66
N HIS A 579 -21.27 22.40 7.00
CA HIS A 579 -21.19 21.22 7.87
C HIS A 579 -22.40 21.07 8.82
N GLY A 580 -22.40 20.12 9.76
CA GLY A 580 -23.57 19.80 10.61
C GLY A 580 -24.81 19.20 9.91
N THR A 581 -25.85 18.81 10.65
CA THR A 581 -27.09 18.29 10.03
C THR A 581 -27.75 19.34 9.13
N PHE A 582 -28.26 18.96 7.95
CA PHE A 582 -28.97 19.86 7.03
C PHE A 582 -30.04 20.71 7.75
N PRO A 583 -30.15 22.03 7.50
CA PRO A 583 -29.49 22.81 6.44
C PRO A 583 -28.01 23.13 6.68
N GLY A 584 -27.47 22.73 7.84
CA GLY A 584 -26.06 22.84 8.17
C GLY A 584 -25.64 24.23 8.65
N THR A 585 -24.34 24.37 8.92
CA THR A 585 -23.68 25.60 9.35
C THR A 585 -22.55 25.91 8.39
N ALA A 586 -22.51 27.13 7.85
CA ALA A 586 -21.41 27.57 7.00
C ALA A 586 -20.13 27.72 7.82
N ALA A 587 -19.03 27.16 7.33
CA ALA A 587 -17.68 27.43 7.80
C ALA A 587 -17.03 28.50 6.90
N ALA A 588 -15.74 28.36 6.58
CA ALA A 588 -15.03 29.36 5.79
C ALA A 588 -15.35 29.30 4.28
N HIS A 589 -15.19 30.44 3.62
CA HIS A 589 -15.29 30.58 2.16
C HIS A 589 -13.92 30.43 1.51
N ALA A 590 -13.86 29.83 0.33
CA ALA A 590 -12.64 29.70 -0.45
C ALA A 590 -12.90 29.96 -1.94
N ALA A 591 -11.92 30.58 -2.60
CA ALA A 591 -11.88 30.73 -4.04
C ALA A 591 -10.50 30.34 -4.56
N TRP A 592 -10.46 29.69 -5.71
CA TRP A 592 -9.23 29.24 -6.36
C TRP A 592 -9.09 29.87 -7.73
N ILE A 593 -7.86 30.27 -8.04
CA ILE A 593 -7.37 30.35 -9.41
C ILE A 593 -6.32 29.26 -9.58
N ALA A 594 -6.56 28.36 -10.53
CA ALA A 594 -5.61 27.33 -10.93
C ALA A 594 -5.00 27.68 -12.29
N GLU A 595 -3.68 27.51 -12.43
CA GLU A 595 -2.95 27.61 -13.69
C GLU A 595 -2.36 26.25 -14.03
N VAL A 596 -2.67 25.75 -15.23
CA VAL A 596 -2.28 24.41 -15.68
C VAL A 596 -1.55 24.44 -17.01
N ALA A 597 -0.62 23.50 -17.17
CA ALA A 597 -0.03 23.13 -18.44
C ALA A 597 -0.48 21.71 -18.84
N VAL A 598 -0.91 21.51 -20.08
CA VAL A 598 -1.42 20.24 -20.61
C VAL A 598 -0.59 19.79 -21.82
N ASP A 599 0.14 18.68 -21.71
CA ASP A 599 0.82 18.05 -22.85
C ASP A 599 -0.21 17.21 -23.65
N ARG A 600 -0.50 17.63 -24.88
CA ARG A 600 -1.52 16.98 -25.72
C ARG A 600 -1.13 15.58 -26.20
N ARG A 601 0.16 15.28 -26.28
CA ARG A 601 0.67 13.99 -26.76
C ARG A 601 0.53 12.92 -25.67
N THR A 602 0.69 13.31 -24.42
CA THR A 602 0.66 12.40 -23.27
C THR A 602 -0.67 12.45 -22.51
N GLY A 603 -1.36 13.59 -22.54
CA GLY A 603 -2.49 13.91 -21.67
C GLY A 603 -2.07 14.41 -20.29
N GLU A 604 -0.78 14.56 -20.02
CA GLU A 604 -0.27 14.97 -18.71
C GLU A 604 -0.70 16.40 -18.37
N VAL A 605 -1.15 16.60 -17.14
CA VAL A 605 -1.57 17.89 -16.61
C VAL A 605 -0.65 18.25 -15.45
N ALA A 606 0.13 19.33 -15.62
CA ALA A 606 0.88 19.94 -14.54
C ALA A 606 0.07 21.11 -13.97
N LEU A 607 -0.18 21.07 -12.66
CA LEU A 607 -0.70 22.23 -11.93
C LEU A 607 0.50 23.10 -11.55
N GLU A 608 0.70 24.21 -12.26
CA GLU A 608 1.90 25.04 -12.09
C GLU A 608 1.76 25.96 -10.88
N ARG A 609 0.60 26.61 -10.76
CA ARG A 609 0.34 27.61 -9.73
C ARG A 609 -1.11 27.58 -9.27
N VAL A 610 -1.31 27.81 -7.97
CA VAL A 610 -2.63 27.99 -7.36
C VAL A 610 -2.63 29.25 -6.51
N VAL A 611 -3.59 30.15 -6.77
CA VAL A 611 -3.91 31.27 -5.87
C VAL A 611 -5.18 30.94 -5.11
N VAL A 612 -5.08 30.88 -3.78
CA VAL A 612 -6.22 30.60 -2.89
C VAL A 612 -6.61 31.85 -2.14
N GLY A 613 -7.80 32.37 -2.44
CA GLY A 613 -8.50 33.30 -1.56
C GLY A 613 -9.21 32.55 -0.45
N HIS A 614 -9.08 33.03 0.78
CA HIS A 614 -9.74 32.43 1.93
C HIS A 614 -10.33 33.49 2.87
N ASP A 615 -11.60 33.31 3.23
CA ASP A 615 -12.27 34.12 4.24
C ASP A 615 -12.79 33.22 5.38
N ALA A 616 -12.12 33.30 6.53
CA ALA A 616 -12.39 32.51 7.72
C ALA A 616 -12.93 33.33 8.90
N GLY A 617 -13.34 34.58 8.65
CA GLY A 617 -13.70 35.50 9.72
C GLY A 617 -12.46 35.91 10.52
N MET A 618 -12.61 36.04 11.83
CA MET A 618 -11.47 36.24 12.72
C MET A 618 -10.54 35.02 12.69
N MET A 619 -9.26 35.25 12.39
CA MET A 619 -8.24 34.21 12.48
C MET A 619 -7.65 34.19 13.89
N ILE A 620 -7.71 33.03 14.54
CA ILE A 620 -7.08 32.86 15.86
C ILE A 620 -5.56 32.92 15.73
N ASN A 621 -5.00 32.09 14.85
CA ASN A 621 -3.58 32.05 14.50
C ASN A 621 -3.45 32.08 12.96
N PRO A 622 -3.10 33.23 12.35
CA PRO A 622 -3.01 33.35 10.89
C PRO A 622 -2.02 32.38 10.24
N ALA A 623 -0.86 32.10 10.87
CA ALA A 623 0.08 31.10 10.36
C ALA A 623 -0.52 29.68 10.35
N GLY A 624 -1.29 29.32 11.39
CA GLY A 624 -2.04 28.06 11.43
C GLY A 624 -3.04 27.92 10.27
N VAL A 625 -3.78 28.99 9.97
CA VAL A 625 -4.71 29.03 8.83
C VAL A 625 -3.96 28.88 7.51
N GLN A 626 -2.85 29.58 7.31
CA GLN A 626 -2.03 29.46 6.10
C GLN A 626 -1.49 28.03 5.90
N HIS A 627 -0.96 27.39 6.95
CA HIS A 627 -0.50 26.01 6.87
C HIS A 627 -1.63 25.04 6.52
N GLN A 628 -2.83 25.28 7.05
CA GLN A 628 -4.02 24.51 6.72
C GLN A 628 -4.40 24.66 5.24
N ILE A 629 -4.34 25.87 4.68
CA ILE A 629 -4.59 26.12 3.26
C ILE A 629 -3.58 25.35 2.39
N HIS A 630 -2.28 25.40 2.72
CA HIS A 630 -1.26 24.64 1.98
C HIS A 630 -1.56 23.13 1.99
N GLY A 631 -1.90 22.56 3.16
CA GLY A 631 -2.25 21.14 3.27
C GLY A 631 -3.51 20.77 2.46
N ASN A 632 -4.51 21.66 2.41
CA ASN A 632 -5.70 21.48 1.59
C ASN A 632 -5.37 21.49 0.09
N VAL A 633 -4.52 22.42 -0.36
CA VAL A 633 -4.10 22.51 -1.77
C VAL A 633 -3.37 21.25 -2.21
N VAL A 634 -2.34 20.84 -1.46
CA VAL A 634 -1.53 19.64 -1.80
C VAL A 634 -2.41 18.39 -1.87
N GLN A 635 -3.23 18.15 -0.84
CA GLN A 635 -4.06 16.95 -0.78
C GLN A 635 -5.13 16.94 -1.88
N SER A 636 -5.80 18.06 -2.14
CA SER A 636 -6.86 18.11 -3.15
C SER A 636 -6.33 18.08 -4.58
N ALA A 637 -5.19 18.72 -4.87
CA ALA A 637 -4.53 18.61 -6.16
C ALA A 637 -4.13 17.16 -6.48
N SER A 638 -3.53 16.46 -5.52
CA SER A 638 -3.20 15.02 -5.64
C SER A 638 -4.45 14.21 -5.99
N ARG A 639 -5.54 14.40 -5.24
CA ARG A 639 -6.80 13.68 -5.44
C ARG A 639 -7.45 13.93 -6.79
N VAL A 640 -7.43 15.18 -7.25
CA VAL A 640 -8.05 15.59 -8.52
C VAL A 640 -7.25 15.09 -9.72
N LEU A 641 -5.92 15.02 -9.62
CA LEU A 641 -5.05 14.68 -10.74
C LEU A 641 -4.72 13.18 -10.84
N LYS A 642 -4.70 12.44 -9.72
CA LYS A 642 -4.09 11.09 -9.69
C LYS A 642 -4.86 10.02 -8.92
N GLU A 643 -5.55 10.37 -7.83
CA GLU A 643 -5.97 9.37 -6.85
C GLU A 643 -7.34 8.74 -7.14
N GLU A 644 -7.35 7.41 -7.25
CA GLU A 644 -8.54 6.57 -7.42
C GLU A 644 -8.27 5.17 -6.87
N VAL A 645 -9.24 4.60 -6.16
CA VAL A 645 -9.19 3.23 -5.65
C VAL A 645 -9.66 2.28 -6.76
N SER A 646 -8.85 1.28 -7.06
CA SER A 646 -9.19 0.22 -8.03
C SER A 646 -9.77 -1.04 -7.35
N PHE A 647 -10.61 -1.78 -8.07
CA PHE A 647 -11.34 -2.96 -7.57
C PHE A 647 -11.26 -4.12 -8.58
N GLN A 648 -11.35 -5.37 -8.08
CA GLN A 648 -11.40 -6.58 -8.91
C GLN A 648 -12.20 -7.69 -8.24
N ASN A 649 -13.08 -8.36 -8.99
CA ASN A 649 -13.86 -9.58 -8.70
C ASN A 649 -14.71 -9.55 -7.40
N SER A 650 -14.14 -9.16 -6.27
CA SER A 650 -14.79 -9.07 -4.95
C SER A 650 -14.00 -8.23 -3.91
N THR A 651 -12.94 -7.51 -4.29
CA THR A 651 -12.03 -6.83 -3.33
C THR A 651 -11.40 -5.55 -3.89
N VAL A 652 -10.85 -4.73 -3.00
CA VAL A 652 -9.92 -3.63 -3.30
C VAL A 652 -8.59 -4.15 -3.88
N GLU A 653 -8.16 -3.60 -5.03
CA GLU A 653 -6.86 -3.86 -5.69
C GLU A 653 -5.77 -2.87 -5.23
N SER A 654 -6.15 -1.64 -4.91
CA SER A 654 -5.24 -0.60 -4.41
C SER A 654 -4.83 -0.91 -2.96
N ARG A 655 -3.65 -1.52 -2.76
CA ARG A 655 -3.19 -2.05 -1.45
C ARG A 655 -1.88 -1.43 -0.97
N ASP A 656 -1.22 -0.63 -1.79
CA ASP A 656 0.05 0.03 -1.46
C ASP A 656 0.20 1.35 -2.23
N TRP A 657 1.37 1.99 -2.13
CA TRP A 657 1.67 3.25 -2.83
C TRP A 657 1.89 3.09 -4.33
N GLY A 658 2.25 1.89 -4.81
CA GLY A 658 2.38 1.62 -6.24
C GLY A 658 1.01 1.56 -6.92
N SER A 659 0.06 0.91 -6.26
CA SER A 659 -1.32 0.71 -6.73
C SER A 659 -2.29 1.83 -6.34
N TYR A 660 -1.87 2.77 -5.47
CA TYR A 660 -2.55 4.02 -5.16
C TYR A 660 -1.53 5.16 -5.03
N PRO A 661 -1.11 5.76 -6.16
CA PRO A 661 -0.10 6.81 -6.15
C PRO A 661 -0.70 8.16 -5.69
N ILE A 662 0.05 8.87 -4.85
CA ILE A 662 -0.23 10.25 -4.44
C ILE A 662 0.76 11.23 -5.11
N ALA A 663 0.54 12.53 -4.96
CA ALA A 663 1.48 13.55 -5.42
C ALA A 663 2.83 13.46 -4.68
N ASN A 664 3.93 13.57 -5.42
CA ASN A 664 5.29 13.69 -4.92
C ASN A 664 5.75 15.17 -4.87
N PHE A 665 6.93 15.43 -4.30
CA PHE A 665 7.42 16.81 -4.12
C PHE A 665 7.51 17.63 -5.43
N PRO A 666 8.03 17.11 -6.56
CA PRO A 666 8.01 17.81 -7.84
C PRO A 666 6.62 18.18 -8.38
N GLU A 667 5.56 17.48 -7.95
CA GLU A 667 4.19 17.70 -8.39
C GLU A 667 3.44 18.74 -7.53
N VAL A 668 4.07 19.26 -6.47
CA VAL A 668 3.47 20.31 -5.63
C VAL A 668 3.47 21.64 -6.38
N PRO A 669 2.31 22.30 -6.58
CA PRO A 669 2.23 23.56 -7.28
C PRO A 669 2.81 24.72 -6.46
N ASP A 670 3.12 25.83 -7.12
CA ASP A 670 3.38 27.10 -6.44
C ASP A 670 2.07 27.59 -5.79
N VAL A 671 2.01 27.57 -4.46
CA VAL A 671 0.82 27.96 -3.69
C VAL A 671 0.95 29.39 -3.19
N GLU A 672 0.00 30.23 -3.60
CA GLU A 672 -0.12 31.60 -3.14
C GLU A 672 -1.41 31.78 -2.33
N VAL A 673 -1.29 32.31 -1.13
CA VAL A 673 -2.43 32.42 -0.19
C VAL A 673 -2.81 33.89 0.01
N LEU A 674 -4.09 34.20 -0.19
CA LEU A 674 -4.73 35.46 0.16
C LEU A 674 -5.76 35.20 1.26
N MET A 675 -5.45 35.61 2.50
CA MET A 675 -6.40 35.56 3.62
C MET A 675 -7.05 36.93 3.80
N LEU A 676 -8.38 37.00 3.74
CA LEU A 676 -9.13 38.24 3.97
C LEU A 676 -9.21 38.55 5.47
N PRO A 677 -8.72 39.73 5.93
CA PRO A 677 -8.78 40.08 7.34
C PRO A 677 -10.21 40.49 7.75
N ARG A 678 -10.84 39.70 8.62
CA ARG A 678 -12.17 39.98 9.19
C ARG A 678 -12.16 39.93 10.74
N PRO A 679 -11.37 40.76 11.42
CA PRO A 679 -11.20 40.67 12.88
C PRO A 679 -12.47 40.94 13.70
N ALA A 680 -13.49 41.58 13.10
CA ALA A 680 -14.78 41.85 13.76
C ALA A 680 -15.81 40.72 13.57
N GLU A 681 -15.51 39.72 12.74
CA GLU A 681 -16.42 38.60 12.47
C GLU A 681 -16.07 37.39 13.33
N PRO A 682 -17.03 36.48 13.63
CA PRO A 682 -16.73 35.26 14.37
C PRO A 682 -15.70 34.39 13.64
N PRO A 683 -14.84 33.67 14.38
CA PRO A 683 -13.88 32.74 13.77
C PRO A 683 -14.60 31.53 13.18
N LEU A 684 -14.23 31.12 11.98
CA LEU A 684 -14.82 30.00 11.25
C LEU A 684 -13.86 28.82 11.11
N GLY A 685 -14.41 27.66 10.74
CA GLY A 685 -13.65 26.44 10.49
C GLY A 685 -12.85 26.47 9.18
N VAL A 686 -11.56 26.11 9.24
CA VAL A 686 -10.64 26.08 8.08
C VAL A 686 -10.06 24.69 7.80
N GLY A 687 -10.59 23.65 8.45
CA GLY A 687 -10.08 22.29 8.38
C GLY A 687 -10.06 21.75 6.95
N GLU A 688 -11.12 21.98 6.19
CA GLU A 688 -11.30 21.45 4.82
C GLU A 688 -11.75 22.47 3.77
N SER A 689 -12.13 23.67 4.20
CA SER A 689 -12.82 24.68 3.37
C SER A 689 -12.03 25.08 2.11
N ALA A 690 -10.70 25.17 2.22
CA ALA A 690 -9.84 25.53 1.08
C ALA A 690 -9.73 24.43 0.02
N SER A 691 -10.08 23.17 0.32
CA SER A 691 -10.06 22.08 -0.66
C SER A 691 -11.29 22.03 -1.56
N VAL A 692 -12.41 22.59 -1.10
CA VAL A 692 -13.73 22.41 -1.74
C VAL A 692 -13.81 22.89 -3.20
N PRO A 693 -13.26 24.06 -3.61
CA PRO A 693 -13.35 24.52 -5.00
C PRO A 693 -12.27 23.92 -5.94
N SER A 694 -11.32 23.14 -5.42
CA SER A 694 -10.11 22.70 -6.13
C SER A 694 -10.40 22.00 -7.47
N ALA A 695 -11.27 20.98 -7.44
CA ALA A 695 -11.58 20.14 -8.58
C ALA A 695 -12.13 20.95 -9.77
N ALA A 696 -13.06 21.85 -9.51
CA ALA A 696 -13.64 22.70 -10.54
C ALA A 696 -12.65 23.74 -11.06
N ALA A 697 -11.83 24.35 -10.20
CA ALA A 697 -10.80 25.30 -10.65
C ALA A 697 -9.83 24.62 -11.63
N ILE A 698 -9.36 23.41 -11.31
CA ILE A 698 -8.48 22.63 -12.17
C ILE A 698 -9.20 22.20 -13.47
N ALA A 699 -10.45 21.72 -13.38
CA ALA A 699 -11.25 21.33 -14.54
C ALA A 699 -11.47 22.51 -15.51
N ASN A 700 -11.80 23.68 -14.96
CA ASN A 700 -12.01 24.91 -15.71
C ASN A 700 -10.69 25.40 -16.35
N ALA A 701 -9.55 25.20 -15.68
CA ALA A 701 -8.23 25.51 -16.24
C ALA A 701 -7.86 24.59 -17.40
N ILE A 702 -8.14 23.28 -17.29
CA ILE A 702 -7.95 22.32 -18.38
C ILE A 702 -8.87 22.66 -19.55
N PHE A 703 -10.13 23.04 -19.29
CA PHE A 703 -11.03 23.51 -20.34
C PHE A 703 -10.50 24.78 -21.01
N ASP A 704 -10.01 25.76 -20.26
CA ASP A 704 -9.44 26.97 -20.84
C ASP A 704 -8.22 26.66 -21.73
N ALA A 705 -7.38 25.72 -21.30
CA ALA A 705 -6.21 25.25 -22.05
C ALA A 705 -6.61 24.49 -23.33
N THR A 706 -7.58 23.59 -23.27
CA THR A 706 -7.83 22.59 -24.32
C THR A 706 -9.10 22.85 -25.14
N GLY A 707 -10.07 23.54 -24.54
CA GLY A 707 -11.45 23.65 -24.98
C GLY A 707 -12.25 22.35 -24.87
N VAL A 708 -11.80 21.38 -24.07
CA VAL A 708 -12.51 20.11 -23.79
C VAL A 708 -12.94 20.11 -22.32
N ARG A 709 -14.21 19.78 -22.07
CA ARG A 709 -14.77 19.69 -20.71
C ARG A 709 -14.63 18.26 -20.18
N PHE A 710 -13.88 18.10 -19.09
CA PHE A 710 -13.76 16.84 -18.36
C PHE A 710 -14.64 16.89 -17.11
N ARG A 711 -15.48 15.87 -16.91
CA ARG A 711 -16.49 15.81 -15.83
C ARG A 711 -16.34 14.60 -14.93
N GLU A 712 -15.27 13.85 -15.11
CA GLU A 712 -14.97 12.64 -14.37
C GLU A 712 -13.53 12.71 -13.87
N LEU A 713 -13.37 12.50 -12.57
CA LEU A 713 -12.07 12.48 -11.90
C LEU A 713 -11.54 11.04 -11.78
N PRO A 714 -10.22 10.86 -11.62
CA PRO A 714 -9.18 11.89 -11.67
C PRO A 714 -8.81 12.29 -13.10
N PHE A 715 -8.18 13.46 -13.26
CA PHE A 715 -7.64 13.96 -14.52
C PHE A 715 -6.30 13.28 -14.89
N THR A 716 -6.33 11.95 -14.94
CA THR A 716 -5.16 11.15 -15.29
C THR A 716 -4.74 11.38 -16.74
N PRO A 717 -3.44 11.21 -17.06
CA PRO A 717 -2.97 11.36 -18.44
C PRO A 717 -3.76 10.53 -19.45
N GLU A 718 -4.15 9.31 -19.08
CA GLU A 718 -4.93 8.42 -19.93
C GLU A 718 -6.33 8.97 -20.21
N ARG A 719 -7.04 9.46 -19.18
CA ARG A 719 -8.39 10.01 -19.31
C ARG A 719 -8.37 11.32 -20.10
N ILE A 720 -7.39 12.19 -19.85
CA ILE A 720 -7.19 13.44 -20.60
C ILE A 720 -6.89 13.15 -22.06
N LYS A 721 -5.94 12.26 -22.35
CA LYS A 721 -5.59 11.90 -23.72
C LYS A 721 -6.76 11.28 -24.48
N ALA A 722 -7.51 10.39 -23.83
CA ALA A 722 -8.72 9.81 -24.42
C ALA A 722 -9.76 10.89 -24.77
N GLY A 723 -10.02 11.84 -23.87
CA GLY A 723 -10.94 12.94 -24.13
C GLY A 723 -10.47 13.91 -25.22
N LEU A 724 -9.16 14.22 -25.28
CA LEU A 724 -8.58 15.04 -26.35
C LEU A 724 -8.72 14.36 -27.73
N ASN A 725 -8.48 13.05 -27.80
CA ASN A 725 -8.65 12.28 -29.03
C ASN A 725 -10.11 12.23 -29.47
N ALA A 726 -11.04 11.92 -28.55
CA ALA A 726 -12.47 11.89 -28.84
C ALA A 726 -12.99 13.25 -29.35
N ALA A 727 -12.53 14.35 -28.75
CA ALA A 727 -12.88 15.70 -29.20
C ALA A 727 -12.30 16.05 -30.58
N ALA A 728 -11.11 15.53 -30.91
CA ALA A 728 -10.53 15.69 -32.25
C ALA A 728 -11.34 14.94 -33.32
N ASP A 729 -11.83 13.75 -32.99
CA ASP A 729 -12.65 12.92 -33.88
C ASP A 729 -14.08 13.46 -34.08
N ALA A 730 -14.62 14.22 -33.12
CA ALA A 730 -15.96 14.81 -33.17
C ALA A 730 -16.09 16.06 -34.09
N LYS A 731 -15.00 16.60 -34.65
CA LYS A 731 -15.10 17.67 -35.68
C LYS A 731 -15.69 17.11 -36.98
N PRO A 732 -16.58 17.85 -37.69
CA PRO A 732 -17.23 17.32 -38.88
C PRO A 732 -16.21 17.02 -39.97
N LYS A 733 -15.98 15.72 -40.24
CA LYS A 733 -15.23 15.27 -41.41
C LYS A 733 -16.01 15.70 -42.65
N ALA A 734 -15.40 16.57 -43.46
CA ALA A 734 -15.87 16.89 -44.80
C ALA A 734 -16.15 15.59 -45.58
N ALA A 735 -17.36 15.51 -46.12
CA ALA A 735 -17.83 14.38 -46.90
C ALA A 735 -16.87 14.09 -48.08
N LYS A 736 -16.22 12.92 -48.06
CA LYS A 736 -15.71 12.30 -49.28
C LYS A 736 -16.77 11.33 -49.80
N LEU A 737 -17.43 11.75 -50.86
CA LEU A 737 -18.19 10.86 -51.74
C LEU A 737 -17.25 9.86 -52.42
N GLY A 738 -17.71 8.60 -52.48
CA GLY A 738 -17.49 7.75 -53.66
C GLY A 738 -16.46 6.63 -53.54
N GLY A 739 -16.92 5.46 -53.10
CA GLY A 739 -16.24 4.16 -53.31
C GLY A 739 -17.24 3.03 -53.07
N HIS A 740 -17.79 2.49 -54.16
CA HIS A 740 -18.85 1.46 -54.13
C HIS A 740 -18.46 0.18 -53.36
N PRO A 741 -19.40 -0.42 -52.60
CA PRO A 741 -19.23 -1.75 -52.02
C PRO A 741 -19.50 -2.81 -53.09
N SER A 742 -18.60 -3.79 -53.21
CA SER A 742 -18.87 -5.00 -53.98
C SER A 742 -19.08 -6.15 -53.00
N ASP A 743 -20.33 -6.60 -52.96
CA ASP A 743 -20.80 -7.81 -52.28
C ASP A 743 -20.14 -9.06 -52.87
N ARG A 744 -19.72 -9.97 -51.99
CA ARG A 744 -19.99 -11.41 -52.12
C ARG A 744 -19.74 -12.17 -50.81
N PRO A 745 -20.53 -13.22 -50.51
CA PRO A 745 -20.83 -13.62 -49.15
C PRO A 745 -19.96 -14.78 -48.61
N ALA A 746 -20.02 -14.87 -47.28
CA ALA A 746 -19.56 -15.92 -46.36
C ALA A 746 -19.23 -17.31 -46.93
N ALA A 747 -18.10 -17.86 -46.46
CA ALA A 747 -17.87 -19.30 -46.40
C ALA A 747 -17.58 -19.71 -44.96
N SER A 748 -18.58 -20.39 -44.40
CA SER A 748 -18.62 -21.04 -43.09
C SER A 748 -17.64 -22.20 -42.97
N ALA A 749 -17.19 -22.44 -41.75
CA ALA A 749 -16.54 -23.66 -41.30
C ALA A 749 -17.25 -24.95 -41.75
N PRO A 750 -16.53 -26.06 -41.99
CA PRO A 750 -17.16 -27.34 -42.24
C PRO A 750 -17.69 -27.96 -40.92
N PRO A 751 -18.87 -28.62 -40.96
CA PRO A 751 -19.52 -29.18 -39.80
C PRO A 751 -19.00 -30.58 -39.47
N ALA A 752 -18.92 -30.88 -38.17
CA ALA A 752 -18.86 -32.23 -37.65
C ALA A 752 -20.20 -32.95 -37.84
N ARG A 753 -20.20 -34.23 -38.25
CA ARG A 753 -21.33 -35.17 -38.05
C ARG A 753 -20.88 -36.66 -38.07
N PRO A 754 -21.68 -37.57 -37.49
CA PRO A 754 -21.22 -38.54 -36.48
C PRO A 754 -21.39 -40.02 -36.88
N LYS A 755 -20.89 -40.94 -36.02
CA LYS A 755 -21.51 -42.21 -35.51
C LYS A 755 -20.39 -43.11 -34.96
N LEU A 756 -20.33 -43.39 -33.67
CA LEU A 756 -21.06 -44.44 -32.96
C LEU A 756 -20.86 -45.84 -33.58
N TRP A 757 -19.85 -46.57 -33.09
CA TRP A 757 -20.05 -47.97 -32.69
C TRP A 757 -18.95 -48.45 -31.70
N ARG A 758 -19.43 -49.24 -30.77
CA ARG A 758 -18.75 -49.88 -29.64
C ARG A 758 -18.05 -51.16 -30.10
N ARG A 759 -16.97 -51.49 -29.37
CA ARG A 759 -16.55 -52.83 -28.92
C ARG A 759 -16.17 -53.88 -29.98
N LEU A 760 -14.93 -54.37 -29.86
CA LEU A 760 -14.57 -55.77 -29.59
C LEU A 760 -13.03 -55.77 -29.44
N ALA A 761 -12.56 -55.92 -28.21
CA ALA A 761 -11.92 -57.15 -27.75
C ALA A 761 -10.50 -57.37 -28.34
N ALA A 762 -9.54 -57.43 -27.42
CA ALA A 762 -8.24 -58.11 -27.58
C ALA A 762 -8.38 -59.49 -28.26
N PRO A 763 -7.32 -60.20 -28.70
CA PRO A 763 -5.87 -59.93 -28.55
C PRO A 763 -5.04 -60.28 -29.82
N LEU A 764 -3.78 -59.81 -29.91
CA LEU A 764 -2.66 -60.58 -30.49
C LEU A 764 -1.33 -59.87 -30.20
N ALA A 765 -1.09 -59.70 -28.91
CA ALA A 765 0.18 -59.30 -28.30
C ALA A 765 1.07 -60.51 -27.98
N ALA A 766 1.16 -61.52 -28.87
CA ALA A 766 1.81 -62.79 -28.52
C ALA A 766 2.97 -63.25 -29.44
N GLY A 767 3.37 -62.46 -30.44
CA GLY A 767 4.30 -62.95 -31.47
C GLY A 767 5.79 -62.63 -31.31
N LEU A 768 6.17 -61.46 -30.77
CA LEU A 768 7.54 -60.97 -30.94
C LEU A 768 8.19 -60.35 -29.69
N ALA A 769 7.60 -60.53 -28.51
CA ALA A 769 8.20 -60.10 -27.23
C ALA A 769 8.90 -61.26 -26.47
N ALA A 770 8.76 -62.51 -26.94
CA ALA A 770 9.27 -63.69 -26.25
C ALA A 770 10.75 -64.01 -26.55
N THR A 771 11.40 -63.32 -27.50
CA THR A 771 12.83 -63.53 -27.83
C THR A 771 13.76 -62.40 -27.38
N LEU A 772 13.23 -61.26 -26.90
CA LEU A 772 14.04 -60.20 -26.27
C LEU A 772 13.91 -60.19 -24.74
N GLY A 773 12.90 -60.85 -24.17
CA GLY A 773 12.68 -60.92 -22.71
C GLY A 773 13.70 -61.75 -21.94
N THR A 774 14.39 -62.71 -22.56
CA THR A 774 15.38 -63.57 -21.88
C THR A 774 16.81 -63.03 -21.94
N ALA A 775 17.13 -62.09 -22.84
CA ALA A 775 18.42 -61.38 -22.83
C ALA A 775 18.40 -60.11 -21.94
N ALA A 776 17.21 -59.56 -21.65
CA ALA A 776 17.08 -58.38 -20.79
C ALA A 776 17.13 -58.69 -19.27
N ILE A 777 16.76 -59.91 -18.84
CA ILE A 777 16.75 -60.27 -17.40
C ILE A 777 18.18 -60.42 -16.82
N GLY A 778 19.17 -60.76 -17.66
CA GLY A 778 20.58 -60.84 -17.25
C GLY A 778 21.25 -59.49 -17.00
N LEU A 779 20.70 -58.39 -17.54
CA LEU A 779 21.21 -57.02 -17.38
C LEU A 779 20.49 -56.21 -16.28
N THR A 780 19.33 -56.67 -15.79
CA THR A 780 18.50 -55.93 -14.84
C THR A 780 18.69 -56.31 -13.37
N LEU A 781 19.32 -57.45 -13.06
CA LEU A 781 19.51 -57.92 -11.68
C LEU A 781 20.96 -57.74 -11.24
N ARG A 782 21.26 -56.57 -10.64
CA ARG A 782 22.53 -56.36 -9.94
C ARG A 782 22.42 -56.98 -8.54
N ALA A 783 23.39 -57.81 -8.15
CA ALA A 783 23.39 -58.42 -6.83
C ALA A 783 23.47 -57.35 -5.71
N PRO A 784 22.72 -57.52 -4.61
CA PRO A 784 22.84 -56.64 -3.45
C PRO A 784 24.24 -56.78 -2.83
N ILE A 785 24.81 -55.66 -2.38
CA ILE A 785 26.03 -55.66 -1.57
C ILE A 785 25.61 -55.79 -0.10
N ALA A 786 26.21 -56.74 0.61
CA ALA A 786 25.89 -57.01 2.02
C ALA A 786 26.07 -55.74 2.87
N PRO A 787 25.14 -55.46 3.81
CA PRO A 787 25.27 -54.32 4.71
C PRO A 787 26.49 -54.48 5.61
N VAL A 788 27.12 -53.36 5.98
CA VAL A 788 28.23 -53.29 6.94
C VAL A 788 27.81 -52.51 8.18
N ALA A 789 28.51 -52.70 9.29
CA ALA A 789 28.34 -51.81 10.44
C ALA A 789 28.87 -50.40 10.07
N PRO A 790 28.24 -49.31 10.57
CA PRO A 790 28.71 -47.96 10.31
C PRO A 790 30.17 -47.80 10.76
N PRO A 791 31.07 -47.28 9.90
CA PRO A 791 32.45 -47.01 10.28
C PRO A 791 32.51 -45.92 11.35
N SER A 792 33.39 -46.07 12.34
CA SER A 792 33.61 -45.03 13.35
C SER A 792 34.17 -43.77 12.70
N SER A 793 33.62 -42.60 13.05
CA SER A 793 34.09 -41.30 12.54
C SER A 793 35.55 -41.01 12.91
N SER A 794 36.08 -41.65 13.97
CA SER A 794 37.48 -41.55 14.40
C SER A 794 38.51 -42.20 13.44
N VAL A 795 38.06 -42.90 12.40
CA VAL A 795 38.93 -43.61 11.44
C VAL A 795 39.44 -42.68 10.32
N TYR A 796 38.81 -41.52 10.13
CA TYR A 796 39.16 -40.59 9.04
C TYR A 796 40.01 -39.41 9.54
N SER A 797 40.99 -38.99 8.74
CA SER A 797 41.78 -37.79 9.04
C SER A 797 40.95 -36.52 8.86
N ALA A 798 41.28 -35.47 9.63
CA ALA A 798 40.63 -34.16 9.51
C ALA A 798 40.72 -33.60 8.07
N GLU A 799 41.85 -33.79 7.39
CA GLU A 799 42.04 -33.38 6.00
C GLU A 799 41.09 -34.12 5.03
N THR A 800 40.87 -35.41 5.24
CA THR A 800 39.93 -36.20 4.42
C THR A 800 38.48 -35.74 4.64
N LEU A 801 38.11 -35.48 5.91
CA LEU A 801 36.78 -34.99 6.26
C LEU A 801 36.51 -33.59 5.71
N GLU A 802 37.51 -32.69 5.75
CA GLU A 802 37.40 -31.36 5.18
C GLU A 802 37.32 -31.39 3.65
N ARG A 803 38.15 -32.21 2.99
CA ARG A 803 38.04 -32.44 1.55
C ARG A 803 36.66 -32.98 1.18
N GLY A 804 36.14 -33.94 1.95
CA GLY A 804 34.80 -34.48 1.76
C GLY A 804 33.69 -33.46 1.98
N ARG A 805 33.84 -32.55 2.95
CA ARG A 805 32.92 -31.44 3.21
C ARG A 805 32.83 -30.50 2.02
N LEU A 806 33.98 -30.10 1.46
CA LEU A 806 34.05 -29.26 0.25
C LEU A 806 33.44 -29.96 -0.96
N LEU A 807 33.67 -31.26 -1.13
CA LEU A 807 33.06 -32.04 -2.22
C LEU A 807 31.54 -32.20 -2.05
N ALA A 808 31.05 -32.30 -0.81
CA ALA A 808 29.61 -32.32 -0.51
C ALA A 808 28.94 -30.97 -0.82
N ALA A 809 29.65 -29.86 -0.57
CA ALA A 809 29.24 -28.52 -0.96
C ALA A 809 29.25 -28.35 -2.49
N LEU A 810 30.32 -28.76 -3.19
CA LEU A 810 30.39 -28.75 -4.65
C LEU A 810 29.27 -29.56 -5.30
N GLY A 811 28.94 -30.73 -4.74
CA GLY A 811 27.86 -31.60 -5.21
C GLY A 811 26.46 -31.22 -4.73
N ASP A 812 26.34 -30.08 -4.03
CA ASP A 812 25.10 -29.53 -3.49
C ASP A 812 24.22 -30.54 -2.72
N CYS A 813 24.89 -31.44 -1.98
CA CYS A 813 24.24 -32.60 -1.36
C CYS A 813 23.15 -32.19 -0.37
N ALA A 814 23.43 -31.19 0.47
CA ALA A 814 22.51 -30.69 1.48
C ALA A 814 21.27 -30.04 0.87
N VAL A 815 21.40 -29.37 -0.27
CA VAL A 815 20.26 -28.76 -0.97
C VAL A 815 19.34 -29.86 -1.48
N CYS A 816 19.87 -30.88 -2.14
CA CYS A 816 19.05 -31.97 -2.68
C CYS A 816 18.47 -32.89 -1.59
N HIS A 817 19.22 -33.16 -0.52
CA HIS A 817 18.87 -34.15 0.51
C HIS A 817 18.29 -33.56 1.79
N THR A 818 17.77 -32.33 1.77
CA THR A 818 17.11 -31.72 2.94
C THR A 818 15.71 -31.24 2.55
N ALA A 819 14.69 -31.75 3.22
CA ALA A 819 13.32 -31.25 3.08
C ALA A 819 13.18 -29.86 3.72
N THR A 820 12.21 -29.06 3.28
CA THR A 820 11.89 -27.77 3.90
C THR A 820 11.58 -27.95 5.39
N GLY A 821 12.35 -27.29 6.26
CA GLY A 821 12.23 -27.45 7.73
C GLY A 821 12.72 -28.80 8.28
N GLY A 822 13.28 -29.67 7.44
CA GLY A 822 13.83 -30.97 7.82
C GLY A 822 15.29 -30.90 8.27
N ALA A 823 15.76 -31.99 8.88
CA ALA A 823 17.17 -32.12 9.25
C ALA A 823 18.06 -32.27 8.01
N THR A 824 19.23 -31.64 8.04
CA THR A 824 20.20 -31.66 6.94
C THR A 824 20.50 -33.08 6.49
N ASN A 825 20.47 -33.34 5.18
CA ASN A 825 20.77 -34.63 4.54
C ASN A 825 19.80 -35.80 4.87
N ALA A 826 18.73 -35.55 5.62
CA ALA A 826 17.76 -36.58 6.03
C ALA A 826 16.77 -37.00 4.92
N GLY A 827 16.86 -36.40 3.73
CA GLY A 827 16.04 -36.69 2.57
C GLY A 827 14.64 -36.09 2.63
N GLY A 828 13.78 -36.52 1.70
CA GLY A 828 12.37 -36.14 1.65
C GLY A 828 12.05 -34.88 0.82
N ARG A 829 13.04 -34.26 0.18
CA ARG A 829 12.80 -33.15 -0.74
C ARG A 829 12.13 -33.65 -2.01
N ALA A 830 11.03 -33.02 -2.40
CA ALA A 830 10.35 -33.29 -3.66
C ALA A 830 11.08 -32.62 -4.83
N ILE A 831 11.31 -33.37 -5.90
CA ILE A 831 11.88 -32.91 -7.17
C ILE A 831 10.82 -33.21 -8.24
N GLU A 832 10.16 -32.17 -8.71
CA GLU A 832 9.14 -32.29 -9.76
C GLU A 832 9.80 -32.50 -11.12
N THR A 833 9.31 -33.49 -11.85
CA THR A 833 9.77 -33.77 -13.22
C THR A 833 8.57 -33.88 -14.15
N PRO A 834 8.76 -33.76 -15.48
CA PRO A 834 7.70 -34.03 -16.45
C PRO A 834 7.10 -35.44 -16.36
N PHE A 835 7.75 -36.35 -15.63
CA PHE A 835 7.35 -37.75 -15.48
C PHE A 835 6.70 -38.06 -14.12
N GLY A 836 6.57 -37.06 -13.23
CA GLY A 836 6.10 -37.19 -11.85
C GLY A 836 7.14 -36.70 -10.82
N THR A 837 6.93 -37.01 -9.54
CA THR A 837 7.74 -36.47 -8.43
C THR A 837 8.74 -37.50 -7.93
N VAL A 838 10.03 -37.12 -7.91
CA VAL A 838 11.10 -37.90 -7.27
C VAL A 838 11.38 -37.30 -5.90
N TYR A 839 11.46 -38.15 -4.87
CA TYR A 839 11.84 -37.71 -3.52
C TYR A 839 13.28 -38.10 -3.23
N SER A 840 14.06 -37.17 -2.65
CA SER A 840 15.43 -37.44 -2.24
C SER A 840 15.48 -38.42 -1.06
N THR A 841 16.52 -39.24 -1.02
CA THR A 841 16.72 -40.26 0.03
C THR A 841 17.45 -39.69 1.23
N ASN A 842 17.36 -40.34 2.39
CA ASN A 842 18.20 -40.02 3.54
C ASN A 842 19.65 -40.50 3.26
N ILE A 843 20.62 -39.60 3.34
CA ILE A 843 22.05 -39.90 3.13
C ILE A 843 22.90 -39.72 4.40
N THR A 844 22.25 -39.60 5.56
CA THR A 844 22.94 -39.61 6.87
C THR A 844 23.44 -41.03 7.20
N PRO A 845 24.35 -41.20 8.18
CA PRO A 845 24.85 -42.52 8.56
C PRO A 845 23.87 -43.32 9.43
N ASP A 846 22.58 -42.98 9.43
CA ASP A 846 21.56 -43.81 10.04
C ASP A 846 21.52 -45.19 9.38
N ALA A 847 21.53 -46.26 10.18
CA ALA A 847 21.67 -47.62 9.70
C ALA A 847 20.38 -48.19 9.09
N GLU A 848 19.22 -47.68 9.48
CA GLU A 848 17.91 -48.19 9.06
C GLU A 848 17.35 -47.44 7.84
N THR A 849 17.38 -46.11 7.89
CA THR A 849 16.75 -45.22 6.91
C THR A 849 17.76 -44.50 6.02
N GLY A 850 19.01 -44.36 6.48
CA GLY A 850 20.09 -43.68 5.77
C GLY A 850 21.07 -44.61 5.05
N ILE A 851 22.29 -44.13 4.81
CA ILE A 851 23.39 -44.90 4.20
C ILE A 851 24.34 -45.54 5.22
N GLY A 852 23.99 -45.53 6.52
CA GLY A 852 24.82 -46.06 7.61
C GLY A 852 25.32 -47.48 7.40
N ALA A 853 24.50 -48.31 6.75
CA ALA A 853 24.81 -49.72 6.47
C ALA A 853 25.52 -49.95 5.12
N TRP A 854 25.90 -48.89 4.40
CA TRP A 854 26.51 -49.00 3.07
C TRP A 854 28.03 -49.09 3.22
N SER A 855 28.67 -49.95 2.42
CA SER A 855 30.13 -49.95 2.30
C SER A 855 30.58 -48.95 1.23
N TYR A 856 31.85 -48.52 1.25
CA TYR A 856 32.38 -47.65 0.21
C TYR A 856 32.13 -48.19 -1.23
N PRO A 857 32.34 -49.49 -1.54
CA PRO A 857 31.98 -50.03 -2.85
C PRO A 857 30.50 -49.88 -3.21
N ALA A 858 29.58 -49.98 -2.23
CA ALA A 858 28.16 -49.74 -2.48
C ALA A 858 27.85 -48.27 -2.77
N PHE A 859 28.49 -47.36 -2.03
CA PHE A 859 28.40 -45.91 -2.27
C PHE A 859 28.97 -45.53 -3.64
N ALA A 860 30.20 -45.98 -3.96
CA ALA A 860 30.85 -45.72 -5.25
C ALA A 860 30.03 -46.28 -6.42
N ARG A 861 29.41 -47.46 -6.26
CA ARG A 861 28.50 -48.03 -7.26
C ARG A 861 27.26 -47.16 -7.49
N ALA A 862 26.68 -46.60 -6.43
CA ALA A 862 25.56 -45.68 -6.59
C ALA A 862 25.99 -44.41 -7.33
N MET A 863 27.11 -43.78 -6.91
CA MET A 863 27.63 -42.54 -7.49
C MET A 863 28.08 -42.70 -8.94
N ARG A 864 28.66 -43.86 -9.33
CA ARG A 864 29.22 -44.09 -10.67
C ARG A 864 28.30 -44.81 -11.62
N GLU A 865 27.47 -45.74 -11.15
CA GLU A 865 26.66 -46.62 -12.01
C GLU A 865 25.16 -46.36 -11.90
N GLY A 866 24.73 -45.55 -10.93
CA GLY A 866 23.31 -45.34 -10.65
C GLY A 866 22.63 -46.61 -10.13
N VAL A 867 23.33 -47.41 -9.31
CA VAL A 867 22.80 -48.65 -8.72
C VAL A 867 22.95 -48.61 -7.21
N SER A 868 21.82 -48.64 -6.51
CA SER A 868 21.72 -48.67 -5.05
C SER A 868 22.38 -49.92 -4.44
N ARG A 869 22.71 -49.91 -3.13
CA ARG A 869 23.26 -51.07 -2.40
C ARG A 869 22.44 -52.35 -2.58
N ASP A 870 21.12 -52.23 -2.59
CA ASP A 870 20.15 -53.33 -2.75
C ASP A 870 20.05 -53.87 -4.19
N GLY A 871 20.80 -53.29 -5.14
CA GLY A 871 20.82 -53.71 -6.54
C GLY A 871 19.80 -52.99 -7.42
N ARG A 872 19.00 -52.10 -6.84
CA ARG A 872 17.97 -51.36 -7.57
C ARG A 872 18.56 -50.18 -8.32
N HIS A 873 18.16 -49.98 -9.59
CA HIS A 873 18.58 -48.81 -10.36
C HIS A 873 18.01 -47.50 -9.79
N LEU A 874 18.83 -46.45 -9.82
CA LEU A 874 18.51 -45.10 -9.40
C LEU A 874 18.02 -44.27 -10.60
N TYR A 875 17.11 -43.33 -10.34
CA TYR A 875 16.68 -42.38 -11.37
C TYR A 875 17.73 -41.30 -11.57
N PRO A 876 17.96 -40.82 -12.81
CA PRO A 876 18.99 -39.83 -13.12
C PRO A 876 18.70 -38.42 -12.56
N ALA A 877 17.61 -38.25 -11.81
CA ALA A 877 17.43 -37.11 -10.90
C ALA A 877 18.54 -37.06 -9.84
N PHE A 878 19.06 -38.22 -9.43
CA PHE A 878 20.36 -38.33 -8.80
C PHE A 878 21.43 -38.28 -9.89
N PRO A 879 22.31 -37.26 -9.96
CA PRO A 879 23.14 -36.98 -11.13
C PRO A 879 24.39 -37.90 -11.22
N TYR A 880 24.20 -39.22 -11.09
CA TYR A 880 25.26 -40.22 -11.21
C TYR A 880 25.94 -40.23 -12.60
N THR A 881 25.29 -39.69 -13.62
CA THR A 881 25.88 -39.47 -14.95
C THR A 881 27.02 -38.47 -14.93
N SER A 882 26.96 -37.49 -14.04
CA SER A 882 28.01 -36.48 -13.83
C SER A 882 28.99 -36.94 -12.75
N PHE A 883 28.49 -37.49 -11.64
CA PHE A 883 29.31 -38.01 -10.55
C PHE A 883 30.23 -39.17 -10.94
N ALA A 884 29.92 -39.87 -12.04
CA ALA A 884 30.83 -40.87 -12.61
C ALA A 884 32.21 -40.31 -12.97
N LYS A 885 32.33 -39.00 -13.22
CA LYS A 885 33.59 -38.32 -13.55
C LYS A 885 34.48 -38.08 -12.32
N THR A 886 33.95 -38.17 -11.11
CA THR A 886 34.69 -37.90 -9.86
C THR A 886 35.83 -38.89 -9.67
N SER A 887 36.98 -38.44 -9.16
CA SER A 887 38.12 -39.31 -8.88
C SER A 887 37.83 -40.28 -7.72
N GLU A 888 38.54 -41.41 -7.66
CA GLU A 888 38.38 -42.37 -6.54
C GLU A 888 38.71 -41.75 -5.19
N ALA A 889 39.77 -40.94 -5.12
CA ALA A 889 40.15 -40.26 -3.88
C ALA A 889 39.05 -39.31 -3.38
N ASP A 890 38.41 -38.58 -4.30
CA ASP A 890 37.34 -37.63 -3.96
C ASP A 890 36.05 -38.34 -3.57
N LEU A 891 35.67 -39.44 -4.24
CA LEU A 891 34.52 -40.24 -3.81
C LEU A 891 34.72 -40.84 -2.42
N HIS A 892 35.94 -41.27 -2.10
CA HIS A 892 36.26 -41.79 -0.78
C HIS A 892 36.19 -40.71 0.30
N ALA A 893 36.73 -39.52 0.03
CA ALA A 893 36.64 -38.37 0.94
C ALA A 893 35.19 -37.94 1.19
N LEU A 894 34.37 -37.88 0.12
CA LEU A 894 32.94 -37.58 0.21
C LEU A 894 32.20 -38.62 1.08
N TYR A 895 32.44 -39.91 0.84
CA TYR A 895 31.89 -40.98 1.66
C TYR A 895 32.29 -40.85 3.14
N ALA A 896 33.57 -40.61 3.41
CA ALA A 896 34.08 -40.41 4.77
C ALA A 896 33.37 -39.26 5.49
N HIS A 897 33.18 -38.13 4.80
CA HIS A 897 32.47 -36.98 5.35
C HIS A 897 31.01 -37.28 5.68
N LEU A 898 30.26 -37.92 4.76
CA LEU A 898 28.86 -38.29 4.99
C LEU A 898 28.72 -39.27 6.16
N MET A 899 29.63 -40.25 6.28
CA MET A 899 29.59 -41.23 7.35
C MET A 899 30.02 -40.67 8.72
N ALA A 900 30.66 -39.50 8.75
CA ALA A 900 31.04 -38.81 9.97
C ALA A 900 29.95 -37.84 10.48
N GLN A 901 28.85 -37.65 9.74
CA GLN A 901 27.75 -36.77 10.16
C GLN A 901 26.91 -37.39 11.28
N PRO A 902 26.11 -36.59 12.01
CA PRO A 902 25.12 -37.13 12.94
C PRO A 902 24.11 -38.04 12.21
N PRO A 903 23.81 -39.24 12.72
CA PRO A 903 22.77 -40.08 12.15
C PRO A 903 21.39 -39.47 12.43
N VAL A 904 20.55 -39.38 11.40
CA VAL A 904 19.16 -38.92 11.54
C VAL A 904 18.25 -39.99 10.98
N ARG A 905 17.41 -40.57 11.84
CA ARG A 905 16.37 -41.50 11.40
C ARG A 905 15.22 -40.72 10.76
N ALA A 906 15.02 -40.89 9.46
CA ALA A 906 13.96 -40.22 8.71
C ALA A 906 13.48 -41.11 7.55
N GLU A 907 12.20 -41.49 7.58
CA GLU A 907 11.57 -42.18 6.45
C GLU A 907 11.15 -41.16 5.39
N THR A 908 11.52 -41.42 4.13
CA THR A 908 11.26 -40.50 3.02
C THR A 908 10.05 -40.95 2.19
N PRO A 909 9.23 -40.02 1.66
CA PRO A 909 8.13 -40.37 0.78
C PRO A 909 8.59 -41.17 -0.44
N LYS A 910 7.72 -42.05 -0.96
CA LYS A 910 8.05 -42.85 -2.15
C LYS A 910 7.91 -42.01 -3.40
N THR A 911 8.90 -42.12 -4.30
CA THR A 911 8.86 -41.56 -5.66
C THR A 911 7.58 -41.97 -6.41
N THR A 912 6.86 -40.99 -6.96
CA THR A 912 5.59 -41.14 -7.67
C THR A 912 5.76 -40.73 -9.13
N LEU A 913 6.03 -41.70 -10.01
CA LEU A 913 6.17 -41.46 -11.45
C LEU A 913 4.98 -42.06 -12.23
N ALA A 914 4.64 -41.44 -13.35
CA ALA A 914 3.63 -41.94 -14.27
C ALA A 914 4.11 -43.24 -14.94
N PHE A 915 3.20 -44.14 -15.28
CA PHE A 915 3.52 -45.30 -16.12
C PHE A 915 3.94 -44.82 -17.53
N PRO A 916 4.99 -45.41 -18.15
CA PRO A 916 5.81 -46.54 -17.68
C PRO A 916 7.08 -46.14 -16.89
N PHE A 917 7.29 -44.85 -16.58
CA PHE A 917 8.50 -44.34 -15.91
C PHE A 917 8.66 -44.83 -14.46
N ASN A 918 7.59 -45.31 -13.83
CA ASN A 918 7.63 -45.99 -12.53
C ASN A 918 8.28 -47.39 -12.56
N ILE A 919 8.48 -48.00 -13.74
CA ILE A 919 9.11 -49.32 -13.87
C ILE A 919 10.64 -49.17 -13.79
N ARG A 920 11.18 -49.33 -12.59
CA ARG A 920 12.60 -49.08 -12.31
C ARG A 920 13.59 -49.94 -13.10
N ALA A 921 13.18 -51.14 -13.54
CA ALA A 921 14.01 -52.02 -14.37
C ALA A 921 14.33 -51.42 -15.76
N LEU A 922 13.48 -50.54 -16.29
CA LEU A 922 13.72 -49.86 -17.57
C LEU A 922 14.96 -48.93 -17.53
N MET A 923 15.41 -48.55 -16.34
CA MET A 923 16.63 -47.76 -16.17
C MET A 923 17.89 -48.51 -16.61
N ALA A 924 17.90 -49.85 -16.64
CA ALA A 924 19.03 -50.59 -17.21
C ALA A 924 19.20 -50.27 -18.71
N GLY A 925 18.09 -50.20 -19.46
CA GLY A 925 18.08 -49.79 -20.86
C GLY A 925 18.46 -48.31 -21.03
N TRP A 926 17.92 -47.44 -20.16
CA TRP A 926 18.27 -46.02 -20.15
C TRP A 926 19.77 -45.78 -19.92
N ASN A 927 20.37 -46.45 -18.93
CA ASN A 927 21.80 -46.36 -18.62
C ASN A 927 22.65 -46.82 -19.82
N THR A 928 22.23 -47.90 -20.49
CA THR A 928 22.93 -48.39 -21.69
C THR A 928 22.97 -47.35 -22.81
N LEU A 929 21.92 -46.54 -22.96
CA LEU A 929 21.83 -45.53 -24.01
C LEU A 929 22.50 -44.21 -23.64
N PHE A 930 22.40 -43.79 -22.38
CA PHE A 930 22.68 -42.40 -21.98
C PHE A 930 23.79 -42.24 -20.93
N HIS A 931 24.25 -43.32 -20.29
CA HIS A 931 25.26 -43.27 -19.22
C HIS A 931 26.64 -43.77 -19.66
N LYS A 932 27.69 -43.16 -19.12
CA LYS A 932 29.09 -43.63 -19.23
C LYS A 932 29.74 -43.59 -17.84
N ALA A 933 29.94 -44.75 -17.23
CA ALA A 933 30.54 -44.88 -15.91
C ALA A 933 32.08 -44.77 -15.98
N GLN A 934 32.62 -43.60 -16.34
CA GLN A 934 34.06 -43.37 -16.47
C GLN A 934 34.51 -42.11 -15.73
N PRO A 935 35.63 -42.15 -14.97
CA PRO A 935 36.26 -40.97 -14.37
C PRO A 935 36.65 -39.92 -15.41
N PHE A 936 36.80 -38.67 -14.96
CA PHE A 936 37.28 -37.58 -15.79
C PHE A 936 38.70 -37.84 -16.29
N VAL A 937 38.93 -37.58 -17.58
CA VAL A 937 40.25 -37.67 -18.20
C VAL A 937 40.65 -36.26 -18.63
N PRO A 938 41.74 -35.70 -18.08
CA PRO A 938 42.24 -34.39 -18.49
C PRO A 938 42.56 -34.33 -19.98
N ASP A 939 42.17 -33.24 -20.62
CA ASP A 939 42.51 -32.96 -22.02
C ASP A 939 43.90 -32.33 -22.10
N PRO A 940 44.89 -33.00 -22.74
CA PRO A 940 46.24 -32.47 -22.86
C PRO A 940 46.34 -31.20 -23.71
N ALA A 941 45.30 -30.84 -24.47
CA ALA A 941 45.26 -29.60 -25.24
C ALA A 941 44.96 -28.35 -24.38
N HIS A 942 44.60 -28.53 -23.11
CA HIS A 942 44.19 -27.45 -22.21
C HIS A 942 45.07 -27.35 -20.96
N SER A 943 45.06 -26.18 -20.30
CA SER A 943 45.85 -25.94 -19.08
C SER A 943 45.37 -26.80 -17.90
N ALA A 944 46.23 -26.94 -16.87
CA ALA A 944 45.86 -27.65 -15.64
C ALA A 944 44.65 -26.99 -14.94
N GLU A 945 44.60 -25.66 -14.94
CA GLU A 945 43.49 -24.89 -14.39
C GLU A 945 42.18 -25.10 -15.17
N TRP A 946 42.23 -25.08 -16.50
CA TRP A 946 41.06 -25.38 -17.33
C TRP A 946 40.55 -26.80 -17.08
N ASN A 947 41.46 -27.78 -17.00
CA ASN A 947 41.11 -29.17 -16.70
C ASN A 947 40.53 -29.35 -15.29
N ARG A 948 41.04 -28.59 -14.31
CA ARG A 948 40.46 -28.52 -12.96
C ARG A 948 39.04 -27.97 -13.01
N GLY A 949 38.83 -26.87 -13.74
CA GLY A 949 37.50 -26.29 -13.95
C GLY A 949 36.53 -27.25 -14.62
N ALA A 950 36.96 -27.90 -15.70
CA ALA A 950 36.20 -28.93 -16.39
C ALA A 950 35.80 -30.06 -15.43
N TYR A 951 36.75 -30.60 -14.66
CA TYR A 951 36.50 -31.64 -13.66
C TYR A 951 35.41 -31.25 -12.65
N LEU A 952 35.46 -30.01 -12.13
CA LEU A 952 34.52 -29.51 -11.14
C LEU A 952 33.13 -29.27 -11.74
N VAL A 953 33.04 -28.58 -12.88
CA VAL A 953 31.77 -28.22 -13.55
C VAL A 953 31.06 -29.43 -14.14
N GLU A 954 31.81 -30.34 -14.75
CA GLU A 954 31.27 -31.51 -15.45
C GLU A 954 31.03 -32.70 -14.51
N GLY A 955 31.73 -32.75 -13.37
CA GLY A 955 31.69 -33.81 -12.37
C GLY A 955 30.68 -33.54 -11.27
N LEU A 956 31.16 -33.31 -10.03
CA LEU A 956 30.29 -33.08 -8.87
C LEU A 956 29.47 -31.79 -8.99
N GLY A 957 29.98 -30.71 -9.59
CA GLY A 957 29.21 -29.48 -9.77
C GLY A 957 28.05 -29.62 -10.77
N HIS A 958 28.07 -30.66 -11.60
CA HIS A 958 27.00 -31.11 -12.50
C HIS A 958 26.23 -29.99 -13.23
N CYS A 959 26.89 -28.90 -13.65
CA CYS A 959 26.19 -27.70 -14.13
C CYS A 959 25.32 -28.00 -15.38
N SER A 960 25.70 -29.00 -16.18
CA SER A 960 24.93 -29.45 -17.34
C SER A 960 23.54 -30.01 -16.99
N ALA A 961 23.33 -30.48 -15.75
CA ALA A 961 22.07 -31.06 -15.31
C ALA A 961 20.90 -30.06 -15.35
N CYS A 962 21.21 -28.77 -15.12
CA CYS A 962 20.27 -27.64 -15.15
C CYS A 962 20.45 -26.78 -16.40
N HIS A 963 21.69 -26.61 -16.89
CA HIS A 963 22.01 -25.73 -18.00
C HIS A 963 22.05 -26.42 -19.37
N SER A 964 21.52 -27.65 -19.50
CA SER A 964 21.37 -28.32 -20.80
C SER A 964 19.92 -28.79 -21.02
N PRO A 965 19.40 -28.71 -22.26
CA PRO A 965 18.07 -29.18 -22.56
C PRO A 965 18.04 -30.71 -22.53
N ARG A 966 16.91 -31.27 -22.08
CA ARG A 966 16.69 -32.73 -22.02
C ARG A 966 15.88 -33.23 -23.23
N ASN A 967 16.06 -34.50 -23.58
CA ASN A 967 15.23 -35.18 -24.58
C ASN A 967 13.94 -35.75 -23.96
N ALA A 968 13.06 -36.32 -24.78
CA ALA A 968 11.78 -36.88 -24.33
C ALA A 968 11.90 -38.04 -23.31
N LEU A 969 13.08 -38.64 -23.17
CA LEU A 969 13.38 -39.69 -22.19
C LEU A 969 14.12 -39.15 -20.94
N GLY A 970 14.20 -37.83 -20.80
CA GLY A 970 14.81 -37.17 -19.64
C GLY A 970 16.34 -37.10 -19.63
N ALA A 971 17.02 -37.51 -20.71
CA ALA A 971 18.49 -37.44 -20.82
C ALA A 971 18.97 -36.10 -21.39
N GLU A 972 20.11 -35.61 -20.91
CA GLU A 972 20.76 -34.38 -21.42
C GLU A 972 21.10 -34.52 -22.91
N LYS A 973 20.78 -33.49 -23.70
CA LYS A 973 21.19 -33.42 -25.11
C LYS A 973 22.68 -33.06 -25.18
N ARG A 974 23.42 -33.81 -26.00
CA ARG A 974 24.88 -33.66 -26.18
C ARG A 974 25.23 -32.73 -27.35
N GLY A 975 26.53 -32.47 -27.55
CA GLY A 975 27.02 -31.68 -28.68
C GLY A 975 26.76 -30.19 -28.51
N ALA A 976 26.23 -29.53 -29.56
CA ALA A 976 25.93 -28.09 -29.52
C ALA A 976 24.87 -27.70 -28.47
N ALA A 977 24.05 -28.64 -28.01
CA ALA A 977 23.05 -28.43 -26.97
C ALA A 977 23.63 -28.52 -25.53
N HIS A 978 24.85 -29.03 -25.37
CA HIS A 978 25.49 -29.13 -24.06
C HIS A 978 25.76 -27.73 -23.49
N LEU A 979 25.25 -27.44 -22.30
CA LEU A 979 25.33 -26.12 -21.65
C LEU A 979 24.64 -24.98 -22.43
N ALA A 980 23.67 -25.30 -23.31
CA ALA A 980 22.94 -24.33 -24.13
C ALA A 980 21.72 -23.70 -23.42
N GLY A 981 21.57 -23.92 -22.11
CA GLY A 981 20.44 -23.48 -21.29
C GLY A 981 19.46 -24.63 -21.01
N GLY A 982 18.56 -24.42 -20.05
CA GLY A 982 17.59 -25.44 -19.63
C GLY A 982 16.45 -24.85 -18.81
N PHE A 983 15.57 -25.72 -18.31
CA PHE A 983 14.46 -25.32 -17.46
C PHE A 983 14.41 -26.23 -16.23
N VAL A 984 14.40 -25.64 -15.03
CA VAL A 984 14.44 -26.35 -13.74
C VAL A 984 13.60 -25.59 -12.72
N ASP A 985 12.73 -26.30 -11.99
CA ASP A 985 11.88 -25.75 -10.92
C ASP A 985 11.09 -24.47 -11.30
N GLY A 986 10.64 -24.35 -12.55
CA GLY A 986 9.91 -23.15 -13.02
C GLY A 986 10.81 -21.98 -13.44
N TRP A 987 12.13 -22.17 -13.49
CA TRP A 987 13.12 -21.18 -13.92
C TRP A 987 13.82 -21.59 -15.20
N GLN A 988 14.05 -20.62 -16.08
CA GLN A 988 14.89 -20.79 -17.26
C GLN A 988 16.36 -20.59 -16.86
N ALA A 989 17.13 -21.67 -16.87
CA ALA A 989 18.57 -21.62 -16.65
C ALA A 989 19.28 -21.07 -17.91
N PRO A 990 20.10 -20.01 -17.78
CA PRO A 990 20.75 -19.39 -18.93
C PRO A 990 21.79 -20.34 -19.55
N ALA A 991 22.12 -20.13 -20.82
CA ALA A 991 23.20 -20.88 -21.43
C ALA A 991 24.56 -20.51 -20.80
N LEU A 992 25.37 -21.53 -20.54
CA LEU A 992 26.77 -21.39 -20.11
C LEU A 992 27.76 -21.61 -21.27
N GLY A 993 27.26 -22.05 -22.43
CA GLY A 993 28.03 -22.27 -23.66
C GLY A 993 28.00 -21.08 -24.64
N LYS A 994 27.97 -21.37 -25.94
CA LYS A 994 28.27 -20.43 -27.03
C LYS A 994 27.33 -19.22 -27.17
N VAL A 995 26.06 -19.34 -26.80
CA VAL A 995 25.04 -18.29 -27.04
C VAL A 995 24.46 -17.86 -25.70
N SER A 996 24.70 -16.61 -25.27
CA SER A 996 24.19 -16.05 -24.02
C SER A 996 23.17 -14.95 -24.32
N ASP A 997 22.05 -14.92 -23.60
CA ASP A 997 21.03 -13.88 -23.74
C ASP A 997 21.37 -12.58 -22.98
N ALA A 998 22.49 -12.58 -22.24
CA ALA A 998 22.97 -11.42 -21.51
C ALA A 998 23.31 -10.26 -22.47
N PRO A 999 22.94 -9.01 -22.12
CA PRO A 999 23.18 -7.85 -22.98
C PRO A 999 24.66 -7.47 -23.08
N VAL A 1000 25.45 -7.83 -22.06
CA VAL A 1000 26.90 -7.65 -22.00
C VAL A 1000 27.55 -9.04 -21.97
N PRO A 1001 28.74 -9.25 -22.58
CA PRO A 1001 29.45 -10.52 -22.46
C PRO A 1001 29.86 -10.85 -21.02
N TRP A 1002 29.78 -12.12 -20.63
CA TRP A 1002 30.35 -12.59 -19.37
C TRP A 1002 31.88 -12.66 -19.46
N THR A 1003 32.56 -11.99 -18.54
CA THR A 1003 34.01 -12.12 -18.34
C THR A 1003 34.32 -13.22 -17.32
N GLU A 1004 35.57 -13.68 -17.28
CA GLU A 1004 36.03 -14.61 -16.25
C GLU A 1004 35.87 -14.01 -14.84
N ASP A 1005 36.21 -12.74 -14.65
CA ASP A 1005 36.06 -12.05 -13.37
C ASP A 1005 34.60 -11.90 -12.96
N ALA A 1006 33.71 -11.59 -13.91
CA ALA A 1006 32.26 -11.54 -13.65
C ALA A 1006 31.71 -12.92 -13.23
N LEU A 1007 32.16 -14.00 -13.87
CA LEU A 1007 31.78 -15.37 -13.50
C LEU A 1007 32.30 -15.74 -12.11
N TYR A 1008 33.55 -15.40 -11.80
CA TYR A 1008 34.11 -15.64 -10.48
C TYR A 1008 33.33 -14.89 -9.39
N ALA A 1009 33.09 -13.59 -9.58
CA ALA A 1009 32.34 -12.78 -8.63
C ALA A 1009 30.95 -13.37 -8.40
N TYR A 1010 30.26 -13.79 -9.48
CA TYR A 1010 28.93 -14.39 -9.41
C TYR A 1010 28.95 -15.72 -8.67
N LEU A 1011 29.84 -16.65 -9.00
CA LEU A 1011 29.92 -17.97 -8.34
C LEU A 1011 30.39 -17.87 -6.88
N ARG A 1012 31.21 -16.87 -6.55
CA ARG A 1012 31.77 -16.68 -5.21
C ARG A 1012 30.82 -15.97 -4.24
N THR A 1013 30.10 -14.98 -4.75
CA THR A 1013 29.32 -14.02 -3.93
C THR A 1013 27.83 -14.03 -4.24
N GLY A 1014 27.42 -14.68 -5.33
CA GLY A 1014 26.04 -14.66 -5.84
C GLY A 1014 25.71 -13.40 -6.62
N ARG A 1015 26.69 -12.55 -6.96
CA ARG A 1015 26.45 -11.27 -7.64
C ARG A 1015 27.55 -10.93 -8.65
N SER A 1016 27.14 -10.26 -9.72
CA SER A 1016 28.04 -9.60 -10.66
C SER A 1016 27.50 -8.22 -11.02
N ALA A 1017 28.40 -7.23 -11.11
CA ALA A 1017 28.04 -5.84 -11.40
C ALA A 1017 27.27 -5.68 -12.71
N GLU A 1018 27.56 -6.54 -13.69
CA GLU A 1018 27.01 -6.47 -15.05
C GLU A 1018 25.89 -7.48 -15.30
N HIS A 1019 25.69 -8.49 -14.43
CA HIS A 1019 24.80 -9.62 -14.72
C HIS A 1019 23.76 -9.91 -13.64
N GLY A 1020 23.79 -9.17 -12.52
CA GLY A 1020 22.79 -9.25 -11.46
C GLY A 1020 23.13 -10.25 -10.35
N ALA A 1021 22.11 -10.61 -9.58
CA ALA A 1021 22.21 -11.52 -8.44
C ALA A 1021 21.64 -12.92 -8.74
N ALA A 1022 22.13 -13.94 -8.04
CA ALA A 1022 21.57 -15.28 -8.06
C ALA A 1022 20.19 -15.31 -7.41
N ALA A 1023 19.22 -15.92 -8.08
CA ALA A 1023 17.85 -16.09 -7.62
C ALA A 1023 17.38 -17.53 -7.89
N GLY A 1024 16.26 -17.90 -7.26
CA GLY A 1024 15.64 -19.21 -7.48
C GLY A 1024 16.61 -20.38 -7.18
N PRO A 1025 16.64 -21.43 -8.03
CA PRO A 1025 17.49 -22.60 -7.83
C PRO A 1025 19.00 -22.32 -7.79
N MET A 1026 19.46 -21.20 -8.36
CA MET A 1026 20.89 -20.86 -8.39
C MET A 1026 21.38 -20.26 -7.06
N ALA A 1027 20.50 -19.59 -6.30
CA ALA A 1027 20.87 -18.98 -5.01
C ALA A 1027 21.47 -19.98 -3.99
N PRO A 1028 20.85 -21.14 -3.72
CA PRO A 1028 21.44 -22.13 -2.82
C PRO A 1028 22.71 -22.78 -3.41
N VAL A 1029 22.78 -22.97 -4.74
CA VAL A 1029 23.99 -23.48 -5.41
C VAL A 1029 25.18 -22.55 -5.16
N VAL A 1030 25.00 -21.24 -5.34
CA VAL A 1030 26.05 -20.25 -5.06
C VAL A 1030 26.41 -20.24 -3.57
N ALA A 1031 25.44 -20.34 -2.66
CA ALA A 1031 25.72 -20.42 -1.23
C ALA A 1031 26.63 -21.62 -0.89
N SER A 1032 26.38 -22.79 -1.49
CA SER A 1032 27.24 -23.98 -1.38
C SER A 1032 28.62 -23.77 -2.03
N LEU A 1033 28.68 -23.21 -3.23
CA LEU A 1033 29.95 -22.93 -3.93
C LEU A 1033 30.82 -21.92 -3.17
N ALA A 1034 30.22 -21.00 -2.41
CA ALA A 1034 30.95 -20.02 -1.61
C ALA A 1034 31.79 -20.66 -0.47
N GLU A 1035 31.64 -21.96 -0.19
CA GLU A 1035 32.51 -22.68 0.73
C GLU A 1035 33.80 -23.19 0.09
N LEU A 1036 33.86 -23.26 -1.24
CA LEU A 1036 35.01 -23.77 -1.98
C LEU A 1036 36.20 -22.79 -1.94
N PRO A 1037 37.45 -23.30 -2.06
CA PRO A 1037 38.62 -22.45 -2.22
C PRO A 1037 38.52 -21.57 -3.46
N ASP A 1038 39.04 -20.33 -3.37
CA ASP A 1038 39.00 -19.38 -4.50
C ASP A 1038 39.65 -19.95 -5.78
N ALA A 1039 40.69 -20.79 -5.65
CA ALA A 1039 41.33 -21.45 -6.78
C ALA A 1039 40.38 -22.37 -7.56
N ASP A 1040 39.44 -23.05 -6.88
CA ASP A 1040 38.47 -23.93 -7.54
C ASP A 1040 37.39 -23.11 -8.25
N ILE A 1041 36.90 -22.03 -7.64
CA ILE A 1041 35.93 -21.11 -8.28
C ILE A 1041 36.56 -20.39 -9.49
N ARG A 1042 37.84 -20.02 -9.40
CA ARG A 1042 38.59 -19.48 -10.54
C ARG A 1042 38.73 -20.50 -11.66
N ALA A 1043 39.14 -21.73 -11.35
CA ALA A 1043 39.23 -22.80 -12.34
C ALA A 1043 37.88 -23.05 -13.05
N MET A 1044 36.76 -23.09 -12.31
CA MET A 1044 35.42 -23.18 -12.89
C MET A 1044 35.11 -22.01 -13.83
N SER A 1045 35.49 -20.78 -13.44
CA SER A 1045 35.28 -19.56 -14.23
C SER A 1045 36.10 -19.58 -15.53
N VAL A 1046 37.36 -20.03 -15.48
CA VAL A 1046 38.22 -20.22 -16.66
C VAL A 1046 37.61 -21.21 -17.64
N TYR A 1047 37.12 -22.36 -17.15
CA TYR A 1047 36.48 -23.37 -17.99
C TYR A 1047 35.21 -22.83 -18.66
N LEU A 1048 34.34 -22.18 -17.91
CA LEU A 1048 33.08 -21.63 -18.42
C LEU A 1048 33.30 -20.46 -19.40
N SER A 1049 34.25 -19.57 -19.10
CA SER A 1049 34.63 -18.45 -19.96
C SER A 1049 35.17 -18.93 -21.32
N ALA A 1050 36.08 -19.91 -21.31
CA ALA A 1050 36.69 -20.46 -22.54
C ALA A 1050 35.69 -21.14 -23.49
N ARG A 1051 34.48 -21.47 -23.03
CA ARG A 1051 33.43 -22.09 -23.86
C ARG A 1051 32.48 -21.07 -24.51
N ARG A 1052 32.59 -19.79 -24.15
CA ARG A 1052 31.78 -18.71 -24.72
C ARG A 1052 32.45 -18.20 -25.99
N GLU A 1053 31.65 -17.97 -27.03
CA GLU A 1053 32.10 -17.20 -28.19
C GLU A 1053 31.83 -15.72 -27.90
N THR A 1054 32.87 -14.94 -27.63
CA THR A 1054 32.77 -13.48 -27.64
C THR A 1054 33.01 -12.99 -29.07
N ALA A 1055 32.10 -12.16 -29.60
CA ALA A 1055 32.35 -11.52 -30.88
C ALA A 1055 33.65 -10.68 -30.76
N PRO A 1056 34.64 -10.85 -31.65
CA PRO A 1056 35.89 -10.10 -31.55
C PRO A 1056 35.63 -8.59 -31.64
N GLY A 1057 36.09 -7.83 -30.64
CA GLY A 1057 36.07 -6.36 -30.68
C GLY A 1057 34.91 -5.65 -29.95
N ILE A 1058 34.09 -6.35 -29.17
CA ILE A 1058 33.08 -5.71 -28.29
C ILE A 1058 33.72 -5.40 -26.93
N ASP A 1059 33.82 -4.12 -26.58
CA ASP A 1059 34.12 -3.66 -25.21
C ASP A 1059 32.86 -3.76 -24.35
N GLY A 1060 32.82 -4.76 -23.46
CA GLY A 1060 31.68 -5.03 -22.59
C GLY A 1060 31.37 -3.87 -21.63
N THR A 1061 32.39 -3.17 -21.14
CA THR A 1061 32.24 -2.04 -20.21
C THR A 1061 31.59 -0.86 -20.91
N ALA A 1062 32.10 -0.48 -22.09
CA ALA A 1062 31.52 0.61 -22.87
C ALA A 1062 30.07 0.29 -23.32
N LEU A 1063 29.78 -0.97 -23.63
CA LEU A 1063 28.42 -1.41 -23.95
C LEU A 1063 27.49 -1.32 -22.73
N ALA A 1064 27.95 -1.72 -21.55
CA ALA A 1064 27.21 -1.61 -20.30
C ALA A 1064 26.87 -0.14 -19.99
N GLU A 1065 27.85 0.75 -20.04
CA GLU A 1065 27.67 2.20 -19.83
C GLU A 1065 26.66 2.80 -20.80
N LYS A 1066 26.76 2.43 -22.09
CA LYS A 1066 25.81 2.87 -23.12
C LYS A 1066 24.38 2.42 -22.82
N LEU A 1067 24.16 1.15 -22.47
CA LEU A 1067 22.82 0.62 -22.22
C LEU A 1067 22.19 1.26 -20.97
N VAL A 1068 22.98 1.51 -19.93
CA VAL A 1068 22.53 2.22 -18.73
C VAL A 1068 22.13 3.66 -19.09
N ALA A 1069 22.99 4.39 -19.80
CA ALA A 1069 22.70 5.75 -20.22
C ALA A 1069 21.46 5.85 -21.13
N GLU A 1070 21.26 4.91 -22.07
CA GLU A 1070 20.07 4.86 -22.93
C GLU A 1070 18.78 4.58 -22.14
N SER A 1071 18.86 3.80 -21.05
CA SER A 1071 17.72 3.52 -20.18
C SER A 1071 17.34 4.72 -19.28
N GLU A 1072 18.30 5.61 -19.01
CA GLU A 1072 18.14 6.78 -18.14
C GLU A 1072 17.78 8.06 -18.91
N ALA A 1073 18.28 8.22 -20.14
CA ALA A 1073 18.13 9.43 -20.95
C ALA A 1073 16.68 9.78 -21.34
N ASP A 1074 15.72 8.89 -21.08
CA ASP A 1074 14.31 9.07 -21.45
C ASP A 1074 13.40 8.41 -20.41
N ILE A 1075 13.70 8.60 -19.11
CA ILE A 1075 12.71 8.38 -18.03
C ILE A 1075 11.64 9.46 -18.19
N ARG A 1076 10.64 9.14 -19.00
CA ARG A 1076 9.47 10.00 -19.20
C ARG A 1076 8.61 9.94 -17.93
N PRO A 1077 8.00 11.05 -17.50
CA PRO A 1077 7.03 11.05 -16.38
C PRO A 1077 5.97 9.96 -16.58
N ALA A 1078 5.47 9.37 -15.50
CA ALA A 1078 4.75 8.10 -15.46
C ALA A 1078 3.51 8.01 -16.40
N ARG A 1079 3.73 7.60 -17.66
CA ARG A 1079 2.71 7.60 -18.73
C ARG A 1079 1.79 6.38 -18.77
N SER A 1080 2.05 5.35 -17.96
CA SER A 1080 1.26 4.12 -17.94
C SER A 1080 1.12 3.58 -16.53
N VAL A 1081 0.13 2.71 -16.31
CA VAL A 1081 -0.07 1.98 -15.04
C VAL A 1081 1.21 1.28 -14.60
N GLY A 1082 1.90 0.58 -15.51
CA GLY A 1082 3.18 -0.07 -15.22
C GLY A 1082 4.29 0.89 -14.77
N ALA A 1083 4.31 2.12 -15.29
CA ALA A 1083 5.27 3.15 -14.88
C ALA A 1083 4.96 3.65 -13.45
N ARG A 1084 3.69 3.89 -13.13
CA ARG A 1084 3.27 4.30 -11.77
C ARG A 1084 3.54 3.21 -10.73
N LEU A 1085 3.27 1.95 -11.08
CA LEU A 1085 3.63 0.80 -10.25
C LEU A 1085 5.15 0.74 -10.01
N TYR A 1086 5.96 0.92 -11.07
CA TYR A 1086 7.42 0.95 -10.95
C TYR A 1086 7.90 2.11 -10.07
N ASP A 1087 7.41 3.33 -10.30
CA ASP A 1087 7.81 4.52 -9.53
C ASP A 1087 7.40 4.41 -8.05
N GLY A 1088 6.21 3.88 -7.76
CA GLY A 1088 5.71 3.74 -6.40
C GLY A 1088 6.28 2.55 -5.61
N ALA A 1089 6.72 1.48 -6.27
CA ALA A 1089 7.14 0.24 -5.59
C ALA A 1089 8.58 -0.21 -5.87
N CYS A 1090 9.16 0.12 -7.03
CA CYS A 1090 10.45 -0.42 -7.48
C CYS A 1090 11.56 0.63 -7.58
N ALA A 1091 11.21 1.86 -7.97
CA ALA A 1091 12.16 2.91 -8.32
C ALA A 1091 13.11 3.28 -7.19
N VAL A 1092 12.67 3.22 -5.93
CA VAL A 1092 13.51 3.55 -4.76
C VAL A 1092 14.77 2.68 -4.66
N CYS A 1093 14.71 1.43 -5.11
CA CYS A 1093 15.85 0.51 -5.11
C CYS A 1093 16.53 0.40 -6.47
N HIS A 1094 15.85 0.75 -7.56
CA HIS A 1094 16.28 0.48 -8.94
C HIS A 1094 16.63 1.71 -9.79
N ARG A 1095 16.34 2.94 -9.36
CA ARG A 1095 16.83 4.17 -10.04
C ARG A 1095 18.29 4.42 -9.66
N SER A 1096 19.10 4.82 -10.65
CA SER A 1096 20.56 4.96 -10.50
C SER A 1096 21.01 6.28 -9.84
N GLU A 1097 20.08 7.13 -9.38
CA GLU A 1097 20.48 8.40 -8.78
C GLU A 1097 21.40 8.17 -7.57
N ALA A 1098 22.51 8.89 -7.58
CA ALA A 1098 23.59 8.87 -6.59
C ALA A 1098 23.17 9.28 -5.16
N GLN A 1099 21.86 9.39 -4.86
CA GLN A 1099 21.31 9.81 -3.57
C GLN A 1099 20.89 8.66 -2.65
N GLY A 1100 21.23 7.41 -2.96
CA GLY A 1100 20.82 6.27 -2.14
C GLY A 1100 21.72 5.04 -2.17
N ALA A 1101 23.01 5.18 -1.84
CA ALA A 1101 23.89 4.02 -1.59
C ALA A 1101 23.39 3.10 -0.45
N LEU A 1102 22.35 3.50 0.30
CA LEU A 1102 21.79 2.76 1.44
C LEU A 1102 20.86 1.59 1.03
N PHE A 1103 20.20 1.65 -0.13
CA PHE A 1103 19.16 0.67 -0.53
C PHE A 1103 19.27 0.15 -1.98
N ASN A 1104 20.30 0.55 -2.73
CA ASN A 1104 20.41 0.21 -4.15
C ASN A 1104 20.56 -1.31 -4.39
N ALA A 1105 19.77 -1.86 -5.32
CA ALA A 1105 19.84 -3.26 -5.77
C ALA A 1105 21.19 -3.66 -6.42
N GLY A 1106 22.13 -2.71 -6.58
CA GLY A 1106 23.55 -2.94 -6.88
C GLY A 1106 23.87 -3.33 -8.33
N THR A 1107 22.87 -3.61 -9.17
CA THR A 1107 23.01 -3.83 -10.62
C THR A 1107 21.93 -3.04 -11.36
N PRO A 1108 22.28 -2.20 -12.35
CA PRO A 1108 21.30 -1.52 -13.19
C PRO A 1108 20.37 -2.51 -13.91
N LEU A 1109 19.06 -2.23 -13.92
CA LEU A 1109 18.08 -3.11 -14.57
C LEU A 1109 18.38 -3.32 -16.06
N ALA A 1110 18.94 -2.33 -16.75
CA ALA A 1110 19.29 -2.43 -18.17
C ALA A 1110 20.24 -3.60 -18.49
N LEU A 1111 21.01 -4.08 -17.50
CA LEU A 1111 22.04 -5.11 -17.68
C LEU A 1111 21.56 -6.52 -17.28
N THR A 1112 20.40 -6.66 -16.64
CA THR A 1112 19.95 -7.97 -16.13
C THR A 1112 19.55 -8.93 -17.25
N SER A 1113 20.08 -10.15 -17.22
CA SER A 1113 19.76 -11.19 -18.20
C SER A 1113 18.26 -11.57 -18.23
N ALA A 1114 17.54 -11.42 -17.11
CA ALA A 1114 16.11 -11.74 -17.03
C ALA A 1114 15.24 -10.83 -17.92
N LEU A 1115 15.63 -9.56 -18.12
CA LEU A 1115 14.89 -8.64 -18.99
C LEU A 1115 15.16 -8.88 -20.47
N HIS A 1116 16.33 -9.42 -20.79
CA HIS A 1116 16.77 -9.71 -22.15
C HIS A 1116 16.41 -11.12 -22.63
N ALA A 1117 15.89 -11.97 -21.74
CA ALA A 1117 15.40 -13.30 -22.09
C ALA A 1117 14.24 -13.27 -23.10
N GLU A 1118 14.09 -14.36 -23.85
CA GLU A 1118 12.98 -14.53 -24.80
C GLU A 1118 11.62 -14.63 -24.09
N GLN A 1119 11.58 -15.23 -22.90
CA GLN A 1119 10.37 -15.45 -22.11
C GLN A 1119 10.36 -14.60 -20.82
N PRO A 1120 9.18 -14.17 -20.33
CA PRO A 1120 9.07 -13.31 -19.15
C PRO A 1120 9.21 -14.06 -17.81
N ASP A 1121 9.22 -15.39 -17.83
CA ASP A 1121 9.07 -16.26 -16.65
C ASP A 1121 10.04 -15.93 -15.51
N ASN A 1122 11.33 -15.76 -15.81
CA ASN A 1122 12.33 -15.44 -14.79
C ASN A 1122 12.07 -14.07 -14.13
N LEU A 1123 11.67 -13.05 -14.91
CA LEU A 1123 11.34 -11.74 -14.35
C LEU A 1123 10.06 -11.83 -13.50
N ILE A 1124 9.05 -12.54 -13.99
CA ILE A 1124 7.80 -12.76 -13.26
C ILE A 1124 8.08 -13.46 -11.92
N GLN A 1125 8.92 -14.51 -11.91
CA GLN A 1125 9.32 -15.22 -10.69
C GLN A 1125 10.02 -14.29 -9.69
N VAL A 1126 10.94 -13.44 -10.17
CA VAL A 1126 11.65 -12.44 -9.36
C VAL A 1126 10.67 -11.42 -8.77
N VAL A 1127 9.74 -10.89 -9.56
CA VAL A 1127 8.74 -9.92 -9.06
C VAL A 1127 7.77 -10.56 -8.07
N LEU A 1128 7.29 -11.78 -8.33
CA LEU A 1128 6.37 -12.48 -7.44
C LEU A 1128 7.02 -12.90 -6.13
N SER A 1129 8.21 -13.50 -6.20
CA SER A 1129 8.85 -14.19 -5.08
C SER A 1129 9.90 -13.34 -4.35
N GLY A 1130 10.35 -12.23 -4.96
CA GLY A 1130 11.47 -11.45 -4.47
C GLY A 1130 12.82 -12.12 -4.73
N VAL A 1131 13.87 -11.57 -4.13
CA VAL A 1131 15.24 -12.09 -4.17
C VAL A 1131 15.84 -12.02 -2.77
N GLU A 1132 16.12 -13.17 -2.17
CA GLU A 1132 16.81 -13.26 -0.88
C GLU A 1132 18.34 -13.29 -1.08
N PRO A 1133 19.12 -12.62 -0.21
CA PRO A 1133 20.57 -12.64 -0.31
C PRO A 1133 21.14 -14.03 0.04
N ALA A 1134 22.14 -14.49 -0.72
CA ALA A 1134 22.80 -15.78 -0.52
C ALA A 1134 23.57 -15.90 0.82
N LYS A 1135 23.83 -14.78 1.53
CA LYS A 1135 24.42 -14.75 2.87
C LYS A 1135 23.68 -13.74 3.76
N SER A 1136 23.43 -14.12 5.02
CA SER A 1136 22.82 -13.23 6.01
C SER A 1136 23.69 -11.98 6.22
N GLY A 1137 23.09 -10.79 6.11
CA GLY A 1137 23.78 -9.50 6.35
C GLY A 1137 24.12 -8.69 5.10
N ALA A 1138 23.80 -9.15 3.88
CA ALA A 1138 23.91 -8.31 2.69
C ALA A 1138 22.65 -7.44 2.49
N HIS A 1139 22.83 -6.13 2.30
CA HIS A 1139 21.76 -5.11 2.13
C HIS A 1139 21.00 -5.17 0.80
N SER A 1140 20.55 -6.35 0.35
CA SER A 1140 19.99 -6.50 -1.01
C SER A 1140 18.88 -7.55 -1.13
N ALA A 1141 18.05 -7.69 -0.10
CA ALA A 1141 16.80 -8.42 -0.25
C ALA A 1141 15.81 -7.59 -1.08
N MET A 1142 15.26 -8.18 -2.15
CA MET A 1142 14.14 -7.62 -2.89
C MET A 1142 12.86 -8.29 -2.39
N PRO A 1143 11.84 -7.54 -1.92
CA PRO A 1143 10.57 -8.12 -1.50
C PRO A 1143 9.83 -8.74 -2.68
N GLY A 1144 9.04 -9.78 -2.41
CA GLY A 1144 8.10 -10.35 -3.37
C GLY A 1144 6.77 -9.58 -3.38
N PHE A 1145 6.18 -9.43 -4.56
CA PHE A 1145 4.92 -8.70 -4.76
C PHE A 1145 3.73 -9.61 -5.05
N ALA A 1146 3.87 -10.93 -4.84
CA ALA A 1146 2.77 -11.87 -5.03
C ALA A 1146 1.53 -11.47 -4.20
N ASP A 1147 1.67 -11.17 -2.91
CA ASP A 1147 0.50 -10.89 -2.08
C ASP A 1147 -0.03 -9.45 -2.22
N THR A 1148 0.74 -8.58 -2.89
CA THR A 1148 0.46 -7.14 -3.01
C THR A 1148 -0.17 -6.78 -4.36
N PHE A 1149 0.38 -7.29 -5.47
CA PHE A 1149 -0.10 -6.96 -6.81
C PHE A 1149 -0.93 -8.07 -7.44
N THR A 1150 -1.95 -7.68 -8.21
CA THR A 1150 -2.76 -8.60 -9.02
C THR A 1150 -2.00 -9.07 -10.26
N ASP A 1151 -2.48 -10.13 -10.92
CA ASP A 1151 -1.86 -10.64 -12.17
C ASP A 1151 -1.79 -9.56 -13.25
N ARG A 1152 -2.84 -8.73 -13.34
CA ARG A 1152 -2.93 -7.59 -14.25
C ARG A 1152 -1.87 -6.53 -13.95
N GLN A 1153 -1.73 -6.14 -12.68
CA GLN A 1153 -0.73 -5.15 -12.25
C GLN A 1153 0.70 -5.64 -12.51
N ILE A 1154 1.01 -6.91 -12.22
CA ILE A 1154 2.32 -7.50 -12.52
C ILE A 1154 2.57 -7.54 -14.02
N ALA A 1155 1.57 -7.87 -14.83
CA ALA A 1155 1.71 -7.86 -16.28
C ALA A 1155 2.03 -6.46 -16.83
N GLU A 1156 1.34 -5.43 -16.33
CA GLU A 1156 1.63 -4.02 -16.66
C GLU A 1156 3.04 -3.60 -16.24
N LEU A 1157 3.46 -3.95 -15.02
CA LEU A 1157 4.80 -3.68 -14.52
C LEU A 1157 5.87 -4.37 -15.38
N VAL A 1158 5.70 -5.66 -15.67
CA VAL A 1158 6.63 -6.46 -16.49
C VAL A 1158 6.76 -5.91 -17.91
N ARG A 1159 5.64 -5.51 -18.54
CA ARG A 1159 5.66 -4.85 -19.85
C ARG A 1159 6.43 -3.53 -19.81
N TYR A 1160 6.15 -2.70 -18.80
CA TYR A 1160 6.81 -1.42 -18.62
C TYR A 1160 8.32 -1.59 -18.45
N VAL A 1161 8.76 -2.41 -17.48
CA VAL A 1161 10.18 -2.61 -17.18
C VAL A 1161 10.94 -3.14 -18.41
N ARG A 1162 10.35 -4.08 -19.17
CA ARG A 1162 10.97 -4.52 -20.45
C ARG A 1162 11.07 -3.39 -21.45
N SER A 1163 9.99 -2.64 -21.67
CA SER A 1163 9.97 -1.55 -22.65
C SER A 1163 10.96 -0.43 -22.30
N GLN A 1164 11.18 -0.17 -21.01
CA GLN A 1164 12.05 0.90 -20.54
C GLN A 1164 13.52 0.49 -20.52
N PHE A 1165 13.83 -0.69 -19.98
CA PHE A 1165 15.21 -1.11 -19.67
C PHE A 1165 15.78 -2.11 -20.68
N ALA A 1166 14.97 -2.70 -21.57
CA ALA A 1166 15.42 -3.61 -22.63
C ALA A 1166 14.86 -3.20 -24.01
N ARG A 1167 15.03 -1.91 -24.38
CA ARG A 1167 14.46 -1.28 -25.59
C ARG A 1167 14.80 -1.97 -26.91
N SER A 1168 15.94 -2.65 -26.97
CA SER A 1168 16.39 -3.39 -28.16
C SER A 1168 15.62 -4.72 -28.35
N ARG A 1169 14.84 -5.16 -27.36
CA ARG A 1169 14.08 -6.42 -27.41
C ARG A 1169 12.62 -6.18 -27.77
N PRO A 1170 11.98 -7.09 -28.53
CA PRO A 1170 10.55 -6.99 -28.83
C PRO A 1170 9.71 -7.17 -27.58
N ALA A 1171 8.52 -6.55 -27.53
CA ALA A 1171 7.58 -6.75 -26.42
C ALA A 1171 7.16 -8.22 -26.28
N TRP A 1172 7.08 -8.72 -25.05
CA TRP A 1172 6.53 -10.04 -24.77
C TRP A 1172 5.03 -10.10 -25.07
N GLN A 1173 4.57 -11.25 -25.55
CA GLN A 1173 3.15 -11.54 -25.79
C GLN A 1173 2.56 -12.32 -24.62
N ASP A 1174 1.24 -12.25 -24.42
CA ASP A 1174 0.49 -13.05 -23.43
C ASP A 1174 1.02 -13.00 -21.98
N VAL A 1175 1.62 -11.87 -21.58
CA VAL A 1175 2.27 -11.69 -20.27
C VAL A 1175 1.34 -12.03 -19.10
N GLU A 1176 0.08 -11.61 -19.14
CA GLU A 1176 -0.87 -11.87 -18.06
C GLU A 1176 -1.16 -13.36 -17.85
N THR A 1177 -1.27 -14.13 -18.94
CA THR A 1177 -1.39 -15.59 -18.89
C THR A 1177 -0.15 -16.23 -18.27
N ALA A 1178 1.04 -15.72 -18.63
CA ALA A 1178 2.30 -16.19 -18.05
C ALA A 1178 2.36 -15.89 -16.54
N VAL A 1179 1.96 -14.69 -16.11
CA VAL A 1179 1.89 -14.30 -14.69
C VAL A 1179 0.98 -15.24 -13.91
N ALA A 1180 -0.25 -15.45 -14.40
CA ALA A 1180 -1.21 -16.34 -13.76
C ALA A 1180 -0.69 -17.80 -13.68
N SER A 1181 0.05 -18.25 -14.70
CA SER A 1181 0.66 -19.58 -14.72
C SER A 1181 1.77 -19.72 -13.67
N VAL A 1182 2.73 -18.78 -13.65
CA VAL A 1182 3.84 -18.77 -12.69
C VAL A 1182 3.32 -18.63 -11.26
N ARG A 1183 2.38 -17.73 -11.00
CA ARG A 1183 1.80 -17.56 -9.67
C ARG A 1183 1.19 -18.86 -9.14
N ARG A 1184 0.42 -19.58 -9.97
CA ARG A 1184 -0.17 -20.88 -9.60
C ARG A 1184 0.89 -21.94 -9.26
N SER A 1185 2.03 -21.97 -9.95
CA SER A 1185 3.10 -22.91 -9.60
C SER A 1185 3.82 -22.51 -8.32
N THR A 1186 4.09 -21.21 -8.12
CA THR A 1186 4.73 -20.69 -6.89
C THR A 1186 3.86 -20.94 -5.65
N THR A 1187 2.52 -20.75 -5.74
CA THR A 1187 1.60 -21.04 -4.62
C THR A 1187 1.56 -22.53 -4.25
N ARG A 1188 1.71 -23.45 -5.21
CA ARG A 1188 1.80 -24.89 -4.92
C ARG A 1188 3.10 -25.24 -4.21
N LEU A 1189 4.23 -24.68 -4.65
CA LEU A 1189 5.53 -24.90 -4.04
C LEU A 1189 5.60 -24.36 -2.61
N ALA A 1190 4.96 -23.22 -2.32
CA ALA A 1190 4.92 -22.62 -0.99
C ALA A 1190 4.02 -23.38 0.00
N ARG A 1191 2.98 -24.08 -0.48
CA ARG A 1191 2.01 -24.80 0.38
C ARG A 1191 2.38 -26.27 0.63
N GLY A 1192 3.39 -26.80 -0.06
CA GLY A 1192 3.63 -28.25 -0.13
C GLY A 1192 2.47 -28.98 -0.82
N PRO A 1193 2.67 -30.24 -1.26
CA PRO A 1193 1.58 -31.07 -1.75
C PRO A 1193 0.52 -31.34 -0.67
#